data_AF-A0A3B8NLW2-F1
#
_entry.id   AF-A0A3B8NLW2-F1
#
_cell.length_a   1.000
_cell.length_b   1.000
_cell.length_c   1.000
_cell.angle_alpha   90.00
_cell.angle_beta   90.00
_cell.angle_gamma   90.00
#
_symmetry.space_group_name_H-M   'P 1'
#
loop_
_entity.id
_entity.type
_entity.pdbx_description
1 polymer ?
#
loop_
_entity_poly.entity_id
_entity_poly.type
_entity_poly.pdbx_seq_one_letter_code
_entity_poly.pdbx_strand_id
1 'polypeptide(L)'
;MLRKRSDKNNGSPAPLKLPVKSKWLWIIIPLLWGGCYSQKKGYQKIRDMRQLERIPQTDVISLIQGEVSIRGMAVSSRENGRRSNATSRNNRAFVKAKYSGTNCFYCYYAKEKRSEDSDGNESWSTVESGTQYVKFFRIKDNTGNVLVSLDSLINEADESPSLGQDYYRRSGDYRWTERRIDIGENVFAFAMVMSKEGNYEINFSEEGSYSPILSDGNAVKSRTGQGGSGVLLTFISLVCFSLGVLFLCFMFSIHRILIFLSILSALNVLILTVMGINMMAADIKDGDERLKRHEGHARLAIINILGKSFEWESVPQSLETIKDEKAKARAIGIRNDYAAAIERNNAILKRFPERHLSKFWKIYERDSIFGPDEIRPNDSTIRNSPMPKWLAIGGGLLALVGGILGTFFGFKKIKTKRYIENVPTSLSQGLAFGPAEIKGSTVLYEGDEHRVIGPLTNEKCLYYRYQITEERGSGKKKKTVIIEDRTEMVPFLCKDEEGYTRVVPFGAEFICELKKTRSSGRRTYYEWHIAENQEIYLLGSAVIEPIAGESLQMADGDNDGFPFLISDRTELETMLKVSRAGLFRVSCGFIGIVTLVLLYFAGTGSYSPSDFILSSLTAPAFLIMSTFILMFNDLIFLRNRVKRAHSNIEVSLQKRSELIPNIESAAKSYLEHEKEVHTRISELRTSIGQKRNFSTEEIDSIMHTETQLTERLFALAEKYPELKGHEMLGNLMEQLRIVENEVALMRQGYNDSVELYKTTSQRLPEVLIAKSFGFRDSNFLRTEMSVRKKPEISFDG
;
A
#
# COMPACT_ATOMS: atom_id res chain seq x y z
N MET A 1 -57.35 -19.93 44.26
CA MET A 1 -57.81 -20.94 43.28
C MET A 1 -57.83 -20.26 41.91
N LEU A 2 -57.24 -20.69 40.80
CA LEU A 2 -56.52 -21.90 40.40
C LEU A 2 -55.77 -21.55 39.07
N ARG A 3 -54.51 -22.01 38.97
CA ARG A 3 -53.70 -22.47 37.81
C ARG A 3 -53.76 -21.74 36.45
N LYS A 4 -52.66 -21.22 35.86
CA LYS A 4 -51.36 -21.80 35.39
C LYS A 4 -51.46 -22.76 34.17
N ARG A 5 -51.02 -22.26 33.00
CA ARG A 5 -50.33 -22.92 31.85
C ARG A 5 -49.54 -21.79 31.17
N SER A 6 -48.22 -21.61 31.28
CA SER A 6 -47.04 -22.46 31.04
C SER A 6 -46.97 -23.02 29.63
N ASP A 7 -46.47 -22.22 28.69
CA ASP A 7 -45.59 -22.72 27.62
C ASP A 7 -44.25 -21.99 27.68
N LYS A 8 -43.19 -22.78 27.92
CA LYS A 8 -41.79 -22.39 27.83
C LYS A 8 -41.38 -22.46 26.36
N ASN A 9 -41.07 -21.34 25.74
CA ASN A 9 -40.22 -21.32 24.54
C ASN A 9 -38.84 -20.82 24.94
N ASN A 10 -37.89 -21.76 25.04
CA ASN A 10 -36.46 -21.49 25.14
C ASN A 10 -35.98 -20.95 23.78
N GLY A 11 -36.08 -19.64 23.58
CA GLY A 11 -35.30 -18.93 22.59
C GLY A 11 -33.98 -18.49 23.22
N SER A 12 -32.88 -19.14 22.87
CA SER A 12 -31.53 -18.58 23.10
C SER A 12 -31.48 -17.15 22.55
N PRO A 13 -30.99 -16.14 23.29
CA PRO A 13 -30.91 -14.79 22.78
C PRO A 13 -30.00 -14.80 21.55
N ALA A 14 -30.54 -14.36 20.40
CA ALA A 14 -29.77 -14.13 19.21
C ALA A 14 -28.56 -13.24 19.56
N PRO A 15 -27.33 -13.58 19.12
CA PRO A 15 -26.16 -12.79 19.47
C PRO A 15 -26.38 -11.36 19.01
N LEU A 16 -26.28 -10.42 19.95
CA LEU A 16 -26.36 -8.98 19.71
C LEU A 16 -25.45 -8.66 18.52
N LYS A 17 -26.04 -8.36 17.35
CA LYS A 17 -25.29 -7.88 16.18
C LYS A 17 -24.76 -6.50 16.56
N LEU A 18 -23.55 -6.44 17.10
CA LEU A 18 -22.87 -5.19 17.38
C LEU A 18 -22.91 -4.30 16.12
N PRO A 19 -23.13 -2.99 16.24
CA PRO A 19 -23.18 -2.09 15.09
C PRO A 19 -21.89 -2.24 14.27
N VAL A 20 -22.01 -2.27 12.95
CA VAL A 20 -20.92 -2.58 11.98
C VAL A 20 -19.62 -1.81 12.28
N LYS A 21 -19.71 -0.61 12.86
CA LYS A 21 -18.58 0.22 13.29
C LYS A 21 -17.72 -0.41 14.40
N SER A 22 -18.31 -1.14 15.35
CA SER A 22 -17.58 -1.80 16.45
C SER A 22 -16.65 -2.91 15.98
N LYS A 23 -16.99 -3.61 14.88
CA LYS A 23 -16.17 -4.70 14.32
C LYS A 23 -14.85 -4.20 13.76
N TRP A 24 -14.84 -2.98 13.21
CA TRP A 24 -13.62 -2.36 12.68
C TRP A 24 -12.64 -1.98 13.79
N LEU A 25 -13.12 -1.57 14.98
CA LEU A 25 -12.24 -1.21 16.11
C LEU A 25 -11.36 -2.37 16.56
N TRP A 26 -11.88 -3.61 16.53
CA TRP A 26 -11.12 -4.82 16.85
C TRP A 26 -9.97 -5.11 15.87
N ILE A 27 -10.00 -4.54 14.66
CA ILE A 27 -8.93 -4.67 13.66
C ILE A 27 -7.98 -3.45 13.74
N ILE A 28 -8.54 -2.25 13.86
CA ILE A 28 -7.77 -0.99 13.83
C ILE A 28 -6.83 -0.88 15.04
N ILE A 29 -7.32 -1.16 16.26
CA ILE A 29 -6.53 -0.96 17.49
C ILE A 29 -5.27 -1.84 17.50
N PRO A 30 -5.34 -3.16 17.23
CA PRO A 30 -4.14 -4.01 17.16
C PRO A 30 -3.15 -3.58 16.07
N LEU A 31 -3.65 -3.12 14.91
CA LEU A 31 -2.80 -2.63 13.82
C LEU A 31 -2.03 -1.38 14.23
N LEU A 32 -2.70 -0.37 14.79
CA LEU A 32 -2.04 0.87 15.22
C LEU A 32 -1.04 0.59 16.35
N TRP A 33 -1.42 -0.25 17.33
CA TRP A 33 -0.51 -0.63 18.41
C TRP A 33 0.70 -1.42 17.91
N GLY A 34 0.48 -2.41 17.04
CA GLY A 34 1.54 -3.18 16.39
C GLY A 34 2.45 -2.32 15.52
N GLY A 35 1.89 -1.28 14.87
CA GLY A 35 2.63 -0.25 14.16
C GLY A 35 3.57 0.53 15.09
N CYS A 36 3.06 1.09 16.18
CA CYS A 36 3.86 1.81 17.18
C CYS A 36 4.96 0.93 17.80
N TYR A 37 4.63 -0.32 18.15
CA TYR A 37 5.57 -1.28 18.72
C TYR A 37 6.71 -1.60 17.74
N SER A 38 6.37 -1.92 16.49
CA SER A 38 7.35 -2.23 15.44
C SER A 38 8.23 -1.02 15.13
N GLN A 39 7.64 0.18 15.09
CA GLN A 39 8.39 1.42 14.87
C GLN A 39 9.39 1.69 15.99
N LYS A 40 8.98 1.54 17.26
CA LYS A 40 9.86 1.71 18.42
C LYS A 40 11.02 0.72 18.40
N LYS A 41 10.74 -0.56 18.15
CA LYS A 41 11.79 -1.60 18.05
C LYS A 41 12.71 -1.38 16.85
N GLY A 42 12.16 -0.98 15.70
CA GLY A 42 12.95 -0.67 14.50
C GLY A 42 13.91 0.48 14.74
N TYR A 43 13.42 1.57 15.34
CA TYR A 43 14.24 2.71 15.76
C TYR A 43 15.36 2.29 16.72
N GLN A 44 15.05 1.50 17.74
CA GLN A 44 16.05 1.03 18.69
C GLN A 44 17.15 0.22 17.99
N LYS A 45 16.80 -0.73 17.12
CA LYS A 45 17.80 -1.52 16.37
C LYS A 45 18.72 -0.66 15.50
N ILE A 46 18.19 0.39 14.87
CA ILE A 46 19.02 1.31 14.08
C ILE A 46 19.89 2.18 15.00
N ARG A 47 19.37 2.60 16.15
CA ARG A 47 20.16 3.33 17.15
C ARG A 47 21.33 2.50 17.67
N ASP A 48 21.11 1.23 18.01
CA ASP A 48 22.14 0.32 18.50
C ASP A 48 23.23 0.11 17.43
N MET A 49 22.82 -0.03 16.17
CA MET A 49 23.73 -0.11 15.01
C MET A 49 24.63 1.12 14.88
N ARG A 50 24.07 2.31 15.09
CA ARG A 50 24.79 3.59 15.00
C ARG A 50 25.68 3.85 16.22
N GLN A 51 25.31 3.38 17.40
CA GLN A 51 26.21 3.36 18.56
C GLN A 51 27.47 2.56 18.23
N LEU A 52 27.31 1.37 17.64
CA LEU A 52 28.43 0.52 17.24
C LEU A 52 29.29 1.13 16.11
N GLU A 53 28.70 1.93 15.22
CA GLU A 53 29.42 2.66 14.17
C GLU A 53 30.35 3.76 14.71
N ARG A 54 29.98 4.39 15.83
CA ARG A 54 30.71 5.54 16.40
C ARG A 54 31.99 5.15 17.14
N ILE A 55 32.09 3.92 17.62
CA ILE A 55 33.22 3.47 18.45
C ILE A 55 34.27 2.78 17.56
N PRO A 56 35.50 3.32 17.48
CA PRO A 56 36.58 2.67 16.75
C PRO A 56 36.93 1.32 17.37
N GLN A 57 37.52 0.44 16.56
CA GLN A 57 38.04 -0.81 17.11
C GLN A 57 39.30 -0.48 17.90
N THR A 58 39.35 -0.89 19.16
CA THR A 58 40.43 -0.57 20.09
C THR A 58 41.26 -1.82 20.36
N ASP A 59 42.58 -1.69 20.24
CA ASP A 59 43.53 -2.73 20.62
C ASP A 59 43.64 -2.88 22.14
N VAL A 60 43.99 -4.06 22.63
CA VAL A 60 44.09 -4.36 24.07
C VAL A 60 45.06 -3.41 24.79
N ILE A 61 46.19 -3.08 24.15
CA ILE A 61 47.20 -2.19 24.74
C ILE A 61 46.67 -0.75 24.91
N SER A 62 45.69 -0.35 24.11
CA SER A 62 45.11 0.99 24.08
C SER A 62 43.89 1.13 24.98
N LEU A 63 43.49 0.06 25.69
CA LEU A 63 42.29 0.08 26.52
C LEU A 63 42.41 1.13 27.64
N ILE A 64 41.32 1.87 27.78
CA ILE A 64 41.06 2.79 28.87
C ILE A 64 39.66 2.49 29.43
N GLN A 65 39.36 3.05 30.59
CA GLN A 65 38.01 2.95 31.13
C GLN A 65 37.00 3.61 30.16
N GLY A 66 35.84 3.00 29.93
CA GLY A 66 34.82 3.53 29.01
C GLY A 66 34.34 2.51 27.97
N GLU A 67 33.53 2.96 27.02
CA GLU A 67 32.95 2.11 25.99
C GLU A 67 34.00 1.69 24.96
N VAL A 68 34.09 0.38 24.67
CA VAL A 68 35.09 -0.18 23.74
C VAL A 68 34.48 -1.14 22.73
N SER A 69 35.12 -1.22 21.56
CA SER A 69 34.84 -2.20 20.51
C SER A 69 36.11 -3.02 20.29
N ILE A 70 36.13 -4.28 20.72
CA ILE A 70 37.34 -5.10 20.70
C ILE A 70 37.10 -6.44 20.00
N ARG A 71 38.14 -6.94 19.32
CA ARG A 71 38.13 -8.24 18.67
C ARG A 71 39.43 -8.97 18.93
N GLY A 72 39.34 -10.26 19.24
CA GLY A 72 40.52 -11.09 19.43
C GLY A 72 40.16 -12.55 19.72
N MET A 73 41.20 -13.36 19.91
CA MET A 73 41.05 -14.78 20.21
C MET A 73 40.62 -14.98 21.66
N ALA A 74 39.59 -15.79 21.89
CA ALA A 74 39.16 -16.22 23.21
C ALA A 74 40.21 -17.20 23.78
N VAL A 75 40.83 -16.83 24.89
CA VAL A 75 41.83 -17.63 25.60
C VAL A 75 41.47 -17.79 27.08
N SER A 76 42.03 -18.84 27.70
CA SER A 76 41.75 -19.16 29.11
C SER A 76 42.20 -18.03 30.03
N SER A 77 41.39 -17.75 31.05
CA SER A 77 41.77 -16.82 32.13
C SER A 77 42.93 -17.35 32.97
N ARG A 78 43.13 -18.68 33.05
CA ARG A 78 44.28 -19.29 33.74
C ARG A 78 45.51 -19.32 32.82
N GLU A 79 46.61 -18.74 33.28
CA GLU A 79 47.94 -18.89 32.67
C GLU A 79 48.41 -20.35 32.75
N ASN A 80 48.95 -20.86 31.65
CA ASN A 80 49.61 -22.17 31.60
C ASN A 80 50.78 -22.17 32.59
N GLY A 81 50.64 -22.87 33.73
CA GLY A 81 51.80 -23.21 34.58
C GLY A 81 51.57 -23.26 36.09
N ARG A 82 50.54 -22.62 36.65
CA ARG A 82 50.28 -22.73 38.10
C ARG A 82 49.13 -23.70 38.39
N ARG A 83 49.48 -24.92 38.81
CA ARG A 83 48.58 -25.82 39.55
C ARG A 83 48.14 -25.12 40.84
N SER A 84 47.09 -24.32 40.75
CA SER A 84 46.37 -23.84 41.93
C SER A 84 45.52 -25.01 42.44
N ASN A 85 45.90 -25.55 43.59
CA ASN A 85 45.03 -26.35 44.44
C ASN A 85 43.88 -25.44 44.90
N ALA A 86 42.79 -25.39 44.14
CA ALA A 86 41.60 -24.66 44.52
C ALA A 86 40.38 -25.56 44.37
N THR A 87 39.98 -26.11 45.51
CA THR A 87 38.72 -26.77 45.86
C THR A 87 37.51 -25.83 45.75
N SER A 88 37.59 -24.74 44.96
CA SER A 88 36.47 -23.83 44.72
C SER A 88 35.81 -24.20 43.40
N ARG A 89 34.58 -24.71 43.50
CA ARG A 89 33.72 -25.14 42.37
C ARG A 89 33.49 -24.03 41.32
N ASN A 90 33.81 -22.77 41.64
CA ASN A 90 33.37 -21.56 40.93
C ASN A 90 34.39 -20.93 39.96
N ASN A 91 35.61 -21.46 39.78
CA ASN A 91 36.60 -20.83 38.89
C ASN A 91 37.21 -21.80 37.86
N ARG A 92 36.37 -22.49 37.07
CA ARG A 92 36.80 -23.47 36.05
C ARG A 92 37.45 -22.77 34.84
N ALA A 93 38.47 -23.41 34.24
CA ALA A 93 39.16 -22.87 33.06
C ALA A 93 38.33 -22.98 31.77
N PHE A 94 37.42 -23.96 31.71
CA PHE A 94 36.50 -24.22 30.61
C PHE A 94 35.27 -24.96 31.16
N VAL A 95 34.17 -24.89 30.42
CA VAL A 95 33.02 -25.77 30.57
C VAL A 95 33.04 -26.81 29.44
N LYS A 96 32.50 -27.98 29.70
CA LYS A 96 32.40 -29.05 28.70
C LYS A 96 31.00 -29.03 28.11
N ALA A 97 30.89 -28.73 26.82
CA ALA A 97 29.63 -28.68 26.11
C ALA A 97 28.89 -30.02 26.22
N LYS A 98 27.58 -29.96 26.44
CA LYS A 98 26.79 -31.09 26.91
C LYS A 98 26.68 -32.24 25.90
N TYR A 99 26.55 -31.93 24.62
CA TYR A 99 26.31 -32.89 23.54
C TYR A 99 27.56 -33.19 22.72
N SER A 100 28.33 -32.17 22.36
CA SER A 100 29.58 -32.35 21.62
C SER A 100 30.76 -32.81 22.49
N GLY A 101 30.71 -32.50 23.80
CA GLY A 101 31.84 -32.73 24.70
C GLY A 101 33.02 -31.77 24.49
N THR A 102 32.88 -30.73 23.67
CA THR A 102 33.94 -29.76 23.38
C THR A 102 34.18 -28.81 24.57
N ASN A 103 35.45 -28.51 24.85
CA ASN A 103 35.80 -27.52 25.87
C ASN A 103 35.60 -26.11 25.32
N CYS A 104 34.78 -25.30 26.00
CA CYS A 104 34.38 -23.96 25.58
C CYS A 104 34.28 -23.02 26.79
N PHE A 105 34.21 -21.71 26.55
CA PHE A 105 33.98 -20.70 27.58
C PHE A 105 32.50 -20.44 27.82
N TYR A 106 31.69 -20.57 26.78
CA TYR A 106 30.24 -20.44 26.81
C TYR A 106 29.63 -21.55 25.95
N CYS A 107 28.52 -22.11 26.39
CA CYS A 107 27.71 -23.05 25.64
C CYS A 107 26.24 -22.88 26.02
N TYR A 108 25.45 -22.37 25.09
CA TYR A 108 24.00 -22.54 25.12
C TYR A 108 23.67 -23.86 24.43
N TYR A 109 22.97 -24.76 25.13
CA TYR A 109 22.51 -26.01 24.56
C TYR A 109 20.98 -26.05 24.57
N ALA A 110 20.41 -26.57 23.48
CA ALA A 110 18.98 -26.84 23.39
C ALA A 110 18.73 -28.24 22.83
N LYS A 111 17.84 -28.97 23.49
CA LYS A 111 17.22 -30.20 23.00
C LYS A 111 15.77 -29.87 22.71
N GLU A 112 15.42 -29.97 21.44
CA GLU A 112 14.07 -29.71 20.97
C GLU A 112 13.46 -31.01 20.48
N LYS A 113 12.20 -31.23 20.81
CA LYS A 113 11.41 -32.35 20.32
C LYS A 113 10.54 -31.85 19.17
N ARG A 114 10.58 -32.60 18.08
CA ARG A 114 9.64 -32.51 16.98
C ARG A 114 8.28 -32.96 17.51
N SER A 115 7.34 -32.03 17.51
CA SER A 115 5.94 -32.32 17.67
C SER A 115 5.26 -32.03 16.35
N GLU A 116 4.55 -33.03 15.84
CA GLU A 116 3.63 -32.86 14.74
C GLU A 116 2.25 -32.63 15.34
N ASP A 117 1.61 -31.52 14.99
CA ASP A 117 0.21 -31.31 15.37
C ASP A 117 -0.70 -32.25 14.56
N SER A 118 -2.01 -32.25 14.85
CA SER A 118 -3.04 -33.03 14.13
C SER A 118 -3.12 -32.74 12.63
N ASP A 119 -2.31 -31.80 12.17
CA ASP A 119 -2.40 -31.13 10.90
C ASP A 119 -1.14 -31.35 10.07
N GLY A 120 -0.17 -32.09 10.60
CA GLY A 120 1.06 -32.44 9.93
C GLY A 120 2.09 -31.31 9.87
N ASN A 121 1.92 -30.24 10.65
CA ASN A 121 2.91 -29.18 10.74
C ASN A 121 3.92 -29.53 11.84
N GLU A 122 5.18 -29.60 11.42
CA GLU A 122 6.28 -29.83 12.34
C GLU A 122 6.55 -28.55 13.12
N SER A 123 6.45 -28.66 14.44
CA SER A 123 6.94 -27.65 15.36
C SER A 123 8.03 -28.28 16.23
N TRP A 124 8.99 -27.46 16.62
CA TRP A 124 10.03 -27.86 17.56
C TRP A 124 9.71 -27.20 18.89
N SER A 125 9.50 -28.00 19.93
CA SER A 125 9.34 -27.51 21.28
C SER A 125 10.59 -27.80 22.09
N THR A 126 11.10 -26.78 22.78
CA THR A 126 12.25 -26.92 23.67
C THR A 126 11.86 -27.82 24.84
N VAL A 127 12.48 -29.00 24.90
CA VAL A 127 12.31 -29.96 26.01
C VAL A 127 13.30 -29.65 27.12
N GLU A 128 14.50 -29.28 26.72
CA GLU A 128 15.56 -28.95 27.66
C GLU A 128 16.46 -27.90 27.02
N SER A 129 16.67 -26.80 27.72
CA SER A 129 17.70 -25.83 27.36
C SER A 129 18.46 -25.41 28.60
N GLY A 130 19.70 -25.00 28.43
CA GLY A 130 20.48 -24.43 29.51
C GLY A 130 21.73 -23.75 28.98
N THR A 131 22.31 -22.95 29.84
CA THR A 131 23.54 -22.21 29.55
C THR A 131 24.62 -22.69 30.52
N GLN A 132 25.76 -23.08 29.98
CA GLN A 132 26.96 -23.39 30.73
C GLN A 132 28.04 -22.40 30.32
N TYR A 133 28.68 -21.76 31.29
CA TYR A 133 29.72 -20.79 31.00
C TYR A 133 30.74 -20.72 32.14
N VAL A 134 31.95 -20.25 31.82
CA VAL A 134 32.94 -19.85 32.82
C VAL A 134 32.68 -18.42 33.25
N LYS A 135 33.00 -18.07 34.50
CA LYS A 135 32.79 -16.69 34.98
C LYS A 135 33.59 -15.67 34.16
N PHE A 136 34.82 -16.02 33.83
CA PHE A 136 35.73 -15.16 33.08
C PHE A 136 36.52 -15.93 32.03
N PHE A 137 36.72 -15.29 30.88
CA PHE A 137 37.72 -15.68 29.89
C PHE A 137 38.54 -14.45 29.49
N ARG A 138 39.51 -14.60 28.59
CA ARG A 138 40.31 -13.49 28.10
C ARG A 138 40.16 -13.32 26.60
N ILE A 139 40.11 -12.08 26.11
CA ILE A 139 40.30 -11.77 24.69
C ILE A 139 41.77 -11.41 24.51
N LYS A 140 42.44 -12.11 23.59
CA LYS A 140 43.84 -11.88 23.22
C LYS A 140 43.94 -11.37 21.79
N ASP A 141 44.59 -10.25 21.62
CA ASP A 141 45.01 -9.73 20.31
C ASP A 141 46.55 -9.77 20.18
N ASN A 142 47.09 -9.06 19.20
CA ASN A 142 48.55 -8.98 19.00
C ASN A 142 49.25 -8.08 20.03
N THR A 143 48.51 -7.29 20.81
CA THR A 143 49.03 -6.24 21.69
C THR A 143 48.93 -6.60 23.17
N GLY A 144 48.05 -7.53 23.54
CA GLY A 144 47.88 -7.99 24.91
C GLY A 144 46.72 -8.97 25.09
N ASN A 145 46.28 -9.11 26.35
CA ASN A 145 45.02 -9.77 26.67
C ASN A 145 44.24 -8.99 27.73
N VAL A 146 42.92 -9.08 27.68
CA VAL A 146 41.99 -8.42 28.62
C VAL A 146 40.97 -9.43 29.14
N LEU A 147 40.59 -9.29 30.41
CA LEU A 147 39.60 -10.16 31.05
C LEU A 147 38.19 -9.79 30.60
N VAL A 148 37.34 -10.77 30.33
CA VAL A 148 35.92 -10.59 29.98
C VAL A 148 35.05 -11.30 31.00
N SER A 149 34.10 -10.58 31.58
CA SER A 149 33.10 -11.13 32.49
C SER A 149 31.87 -11.62 31.71
N LEU A 150 31.68 -12.95 31.66
CA LEU A 150 30.43 -13.52 31.12
C LEU A 150 29.29 -13.43 32.12
N ASP A 151 29.61 -13.36 33.41
CA ASP A 151 28.65 -13.19 34.49
C ASP A 151 27.88 -11.87 34.35
N SER A 152 28.60 -10.79 34.03
CA SER A 152 27.97 -9.48 33.82
C SER A 152 27.08 -9.42 32.57
N LEU A 153 27.37 -10.24 31.55
CA LEU A 153 26.52 -10.30 30.36
C LEU A 153 25.24 -11.08 30.63
N ILE A 154 25.36 -12.27 31.21
CA ILE A 154 24.26 -13.24 31.30
C ILE A 154 23.34 -12.95 32.49
N ASN A 155 23.91 -12.64 33.66
CA ASN A 155 23.13 -12.48 34.89
C ASN A 155 22.78 -11.03 35.20
N GLU A 156 23.69 -10.09 34.90
CA GLU A 156 23.49 -8.67 35.25
C GLU A 156 22.82 -7.89 34.12
N ALA A 157 23.29 -8.04 32.87
CA ALA A 157 22.70 -7.37 31.71
C ALA A 157 21.49 -8.12 31.11
N ASP A 158 21.21 -9.35 31.55
CA ASP A 158 20.16 -10.24 31.01
C ASP A 158 20.24 -10.40 29.47
N GLU A 159 21.48 -10.49 28.96
CA GLU A 159 21.77 -10.60 27.54
C GLU A 159 22.48 -11.92 27.21
N SER A 160 22.39 -12.35 25.96
CA SER A 160 23.01 -13.58 25.49
C SER A 160 24.00 -13.33 24.34
N PRO A 161 25.12 -14.06 24.30
CA PRO A 161 26.03 -14.00 23.16
C PRO A 161 25.32 -14.31 21.84
N SER A 162 25.54 -13.46 20.84
CA SER A 162 25.05 -13.63 19.47
C SER A 162 25.98 -14.56 18.71
N LEU A 163 25.71 -15.86 18.81
CA LEU A 163 26.57 -16.93 18.27
C LEU A 163 25.85 -17.71 17.17
N GLY A 164 26.64 -18.19 16.21
CA GLY A 164 26.24 -19.20 15.24
C GLY A 164 25.94 -20.54 15.89
N GLN A 165 25.50 -21.50 15.07
CA GLN A 165 25.27 -22.86 15.52
C GLN A 165 26.51 -23.72 15.23
N ASP A 166 27.16 -24.19 16.29
CA ASP A 166 28.43 -24.94 16.20
C ASP A 166 28.22 -26.46 16.16
N TYR A 167 27.14 -26.92 16.80
CA TYR A 167 26.79 -28.33 16.84
C TYR A 167 25.34 -28.53 16.44
N TYR A 168 25.11 -29.54 15.59
CA TYR A 168 23.79 -30.01 15.23
C TYR A 168 23.81 -31.52 15.16
N ARG A 169 22.93 -32.16 15.93
CA ARG A 169 22.63 -33.58 15.78
C ARG A 169 21.13 -33.76 15.75
N ARG A 170 20.66 -34.61 14.85
CA ARG A 170 19.27 -35.06 14.80
C ARG A 170 19.24 -36.58 14.95
N SER A 171 18.34 -37.08 15.80
CA SER A 171 18.13 -38.51 16.02
C SER A 171 16.67 -38.73 16.42
N GLY A 172 15.92 -39.43 15.57
CA GLY A 172 14.47 -39.56 15.72
C GLY A 172 13.78 -38.19 15.74
N ASP A 173 12.86 -38.03 16.70
CA ASP A 173 12.10 -36.78 16.90
C ASP A 173 12.85 -35.72 17.69
N TYR A 174 14.15 -35.89 17.96
CA TYR A 174 14.90 -34.92 18.73
C TYR A 174 16.00 -34.28 17.89
N ARG A 175 16.18 -32.97 18.08
CA ARG A 175 17.37 -32.25 17.61
C ARG A 175 18.08 -31.64 18.81
N TRP A 176 19.41 -31.70 18.76
CA TRP A 176 20.31 -31.13 19.73
C TRP A 176 21.14 -30.07 19.03
N THR A 177 21.09 -28.86 19.56
CA THR A 177 21.86 -27.74 19.06
C THR A 177 22.74 -27.19 20.17
N GLU A 178 23.94 -26.75 19.79
CA GLU A 178 24.81 -25.98 20.65
C GLU A 178 25.27 -24.72 19.93
N ARG A 179 25.39 -23.64 20.70
CA ARG A 179 26.04 -22.39 20.32
C ARG A 179 27.10 -22.09 21.36
N ARG A 180 28.34 -21.91 20.93
CA ARG A 180 29.51 -21.94 21.82
C ARG A 180 30.47 -20.80 21.54
N ILE A 181 31.31 -20.54 22.53
CA ILE A 181 32.56 -19.80 22.36
C ILE A 181 33.69 -20.77 22.63
N ASP A 182 34.32 -21.27 21.59
CA ASP A 182 35.37 -22.27 21.67
C ASP A 182 36.72 -21.63 22.01
N ILE A 183 37.65 -22.45 22.52
CA ILE A 183 38.99 -21.99 22.87
C ILE A 183 39.77 -21.68 21.59
N GLY A 184 40.33 -20.48 21.50
CA GLY A 184 41.05 -20.00 20.31
C GLY A 184 40.14 -19.41 19.22
N GLU A 185 38.83 -19.34 19.45
CA GLU A 185 37.89 -18.72 18.54
C GLU A 185 38.02 -17.19 18.56
N ASN A 186 37.88 -16.53 17.40
CA ASN A 186 37.83 -15.07 17.35
C ASN A 186 36.46 -14.57 17.79
N VAL A 187 36.43 -13.78 18.85
CA VAL A 187 35.22 -13.15 19.37
C VAL A 187 35.28 -11.63 19.25
N PHE A 188 34.11 -11.03 19.10
CA PHE A 188 33.90 -9.59 19.08
C PHE A 188 33.09 -9.18 20.31
N ALA A 189 33.57 -8.18 21.05
CA ALA A 189 32.88 -7.61 22.19
C ALA A 189 32.68 -6.10 22.02
N PHE A 190 31.45 -5.65 22.25
CA PHE A 190 31.06 -4.25 22.37
C PHE A 190 30.51 -4.04 23.78
N ALA A 191 31.26 -3.34 24.62
CA ALA A 191 31.12 -3.42 26.06
C ALA A 191 31.76 -2.22 26.79
N MET A 192 31.64 -2.19 28.11
CA MET A 192 32.29 -1.20 28.97
C MET A 192 33.58 -1.78 29.57
N VAL A 193 34.69 -1.05 29.51
CA VAL A 193 35.92 -1.39 30.24
C VAL A 193 35.92 -0.69 31.58
N MET A 194 36.14 -1.48 32.63
CA MET A 194 36.30 -1.03 34.00
C MET A 194 37.74 -1.26 34.45
N SER A 195 38.26 -0.34 35.27
CA SER A 195 39.57 -0.47 35.90
C SER A 195 39.41 -0.97 37.33
N LYS A 196 39.89 -2.19 37.62
CA LYS A 196 39.85 -2.79 38.96
C LYS A 196 41.27 -3.14 39.40
N GLU A 197 41.75 -2.49 40.45
CA GLU A 197 43.11 -2.69 41.00
C GLU A 197 44.24 -2.55 39.95
N GLY A 198 44.04 -1.67 38.95
CA GLY A 198 45.01 -1.42 37.87
C GLY A 198 44.93 -2.40 36.69
N ASN A 199 44.03 -3.39 36.72
CA ASN A 199 43.73 -4.27 35.58
C ASN A 199 42.42 -3.88 34.91
N TYR A 200 42.38 -4.01 33.58
CA TYR A 200 41.16 -3.79 32.80
C TYR A 200 40.31 -5.05 32.72
N GLU A 201 39.01 -4.88 32.96
CA GLU A 201 37.98 -5.90 32.84
C GLU A 201 36.86 -5.40 31.93
N ILE A 202 36.46 -6.23 30.97
CA ILE A 202 35.31 -5.97 30.11
C ILE A 202 34.04 -6.44 30.82
N ASN A 203 33.13 -5.50 31.01
CA ASN A 203 31.84 -5.65 31.65
C ASN A 203 30.71 -5.20 30.70
N PHE A 204 29.53 -5.82 30.81
CA PHE A 204 28.39 -5.59 29.94
C PHE A 204 27.16 -4.97 30.65
N SER A 205 27.18 -4.84 31.97
CA SER A 205 26.05 -4.35 32.78
C SER A 205 26.09 -2.85 33.08
N GLU A 206 27.26 -2.23 32.93
CA GLU A 206 27.46 -0.80 33.19
C GLU A 206 26.70 0.08 32.18
N GLU A 207 26.11 1.16 32.68
CA GLU A 207 25.39 2.14 31.86
C GLU A 207 26.35 2.95 30.97
N GLY A 208 25.96 3.19 29.72
CA GLY A 208 26.76 3.99 28.78
C GLY A 208 26.07 4.20 27.44
N SER A 209 26.76 4.87 26.50
CA SER A 209 26.23 5.14 25.16
C SER A 209 26.52 3.99 24.19
N TYR A 210 26.26 2.75 24.62
CA TYR A 210 26.49 1.52 23.87
C TYR A 210 25.36 0.50 24.12
N SER A 211 25.37 -0.59 23.36
CA SER A 211 24.52 -1.76 23.57
C SER A 211 25.42 -2.98 23.75
N PRO A 212 25.31 -3.78 24.82
CA PRO A 212 26.21 -4.90 25.07
C PRO A 212 26.11 -5.95 23.96
N ILE A 213 27.24 -6.31 23.35
CA ILE A 213 27.29 -7.36 22.32
C ILE A 213 28.50 -8.24 22.59
N LEU A 214 28.29 -9.55 22.63
CA LEU A 214 29.35 -10.55 22.51
C LEU A 214 28.97 -11.47 21.35
N SER A 215 29.84 -11.64 20.35
CA SER A 215 29.54 -12.48 19.18
C SER A 215 30.77 -13.18 18.58
N ASP A 216 30.51 -14.21 17.78
CA ASP A 216 31.50 -14.92 16.93
C ASP A 216 31.88 -14.13 15.67
N GLY A 217 31.31 -12.93 15.52
CA GLY A 217 31.35 -12.14 14.30
C GLY A 217 32.40 -11.03 14.35
N ASN A 218 32.06 -9.93 13.68
CA ASN A 218 32.78 -8.67 13.76
C ASN A 218 31.78 -7.53 13.87
N ALA A 219 32.27 -6.32 14.15
CA ALA A 219 31.44 -5.12 14.25
C ALA A 219 30.53 -4.93 13.01
N VAL A 220 31.05 -5.15 11.80
CA VAL A 220 30.30 -4.98 10.55
C VAL A 220 29.11 -5.95 10.45
N LYS A 221 29.31 -7.25 10.74
CA LYS A 221 28.25 -8.28 10.73
C LYS A 221 27.14 -7.93 11.72
N SER A 222 27.52 -7.49 12.93
CA SER A 222 26.56 -7.06 13.96
C SER A 222 25.78 -5.82 13.52
N ARG A 223 26.45 -4.82 12.93
CA ARG A 223 25.82 -3.60 12.38
C ARG A 223 24.84 -3.91 11.26
N THR A 224 25.23 -4.74 10.28
CA THR A 224 24.37 -5.15 9.18
C THR A 224 23.11 -5.88 9.67
N GLY A 225 23.25 -6.76 10.68
CA GLY A 225 22.10 -7.45 11.28
C GLY A 225 21.13 -6.49 11.97
N GLN A 226 21.64 -5.58 12.81
CA GLN A 226 20.84 -4.59 13.53
C GLN A 226 20.16 -3.61 12.56
N GLY A 227 20.91 -2.98 11.64
CA GLY A 227 20.36 -2.06 10.65
C GLY A 227 19.33 -2.72 9.73
N GLY A 228 19.61 -3.95 9.27
CA GLY A 228 18.68 -4.70 8.42
C GLY A 228 17.36 -5.05 9.13
N SER A 229 17.44 -5.58 10.35
CA SER A 229 16.25 -5.86 11.16
C SER A 229 15.45 -4.60 11.50
N GLY A 230 16.14 -3.49 11.73
CA GLY A 230 15.53 -2.19 11.98
C GLY A 230 14.68 -1.70 10.81
N VAL A 231 15.23 -1.74 9.59
CA VAL A 231 14.49 -1.34 8.37
C VAL A 231 13.29 -2.26 8.10
N LEU A 232 13.42 -3.57 8.34
CA LEU A 232 12.28 -4.50 8.20
C LEU A 232 11.17 -4.20 9.22
N LEU A 233 11.52 -3.84 10.45
CA LEU A 233 10.54 -3.44 11.47
C LEU A 233 9.88 -2.10 11.14
N THR A 234 10.61 -1.15 10.56
CA THR A 234 10.04 0.08 10.01
C THR A 234 9.10 -0.21 8.84
N PHE A 235 9.43 -1.15 7.96
CA PHE A 235 8.50 -1.60 6.92
C PHE A 235 7.20 -2.18 7.52
N ILE A 236 7.30 -3.08 8.50
CA ILE A 236 6.14 -3.65 9.20
C ILE A 236 5.31 -2.54 9.86
N SER A 237 5.96 -1.53 10.45
CA SER A 237 5.24 -0.41 11.06
C SER A 237 4.41 0.35 10.01
N LEU A 238 4.99 0.67 8.86
CA LEU A 238 4.32 1.37 7.77
C LEU A 238 3.13 0.57 7.20
N VAL A 239 3.27 -0.75 7.08
CA VAL A 239 2.16 -1.65 6.69
C VAL A 239 1.02 -1.56 7.71
N CYS A 240 1.34 -1.71 8.99
CA CYS A 240 0.37 -1.66 10.08
C CYS A 240 -0.38 -0.31 10.14
N PHE A 241 0.35 0.81 10.03
CA PHE A 241 -0.26 2.14 10.00
C PHE A 241 -1.11 2.36 8.75
N SER A 242 -0.63 1.91 7.58
CA SER A 242 -1.37 2.03 6.32
C SER A 242 -2.69 1.25 6.35
N LEU A 243 -2.66 0.01 6.86
CA LEU A 243 -3.87 -0.79 7.05
C LEU A 243 -4.79 -0.18 8.12
N GLY A 244 -4.23 0.35 9.21
CA GLY A 244 -4.99 1.05 10.24
C GLY A 244 -5.77 2.24 9.69
N VAL A 245 -5.11 3.09 8.88
CA VAL A 245 -5.76 4.23 8.19
C VAL A 245 -6.81 3.73 7.19
N LEU A 246 -6.51 2.68 6.41
CA LEU A 246 -7.45 2.11 5.46
C LEU A 246 -8.75 1.66 6.13
N PHE A 247 -8.64 0.89 7.21
CA PHE A 247 -9.82 0.41 7.95
C PHE A 247 -10.55 1.53 8.68
N LEU A 248 -9.84 2.56 9.14
CA LEU A 248 -10.44 3.78 9.69
C LEU A 248 -11.27 4.50 8.61
N CYS A 249 -10.75 4.63 7.39
CA CYS A 249 -11.52 5.17 6.27
C CYS A 249 -12.77 4.32 5.97
N PHE A 250 -12.67 2.99 6.03
CA PHE A 250 -13.82 2.10 5.82
C PHE A 250 -14.88 2.25 6.91
N MET A 251 -14.47 2.46 8.16
CA MET A 251 -15.36 2.69 9.30
C MET A 251 -16.17 3.99 9.17
N PHE A 252 -15.56 5.03 8.60
CA PHE A 252 -16.20 6.33 8.35
C PHE A 252 -16.79 6.48 6.93
N SER A 253 -16.82 5.41 6.14
CA SER A 253 -17.28 5.43 4.74
C SER A 253 -16.53 6.45 3.86
N ILE A 254 -15.29 6.78 4.21
CA ILE A 254 -14.40 7.61 3.40
C ILE A 254 -13.94 6.78 2.22
N HIS A 255 -14.46 7.09 1.03
CA HIS A 255 -14.23 6.36 -0.21
C HIS A 255 -13.54 7.23 -1.29
N ARG A 256 -13.23 8.50 -0.97
CA ARG A 256 -12.48 9.42 -1.83
C ARG A 256 -10.98 9.13 -1.71
N ILE A 257 -10.38 8.68 -2.81
CA ILE A 257 -8.97 8.28 -2.87
C ILE A 257 -8.01 9.38 -2.41
N LEU A 258 -8.24 10.64 -2.82
CA LEU A 258 -7.35 11.75 -2.47
C LEU A 258 -7.33 12.02 -0.97
N ILE A 259 -8.47 11.94 -0.29
CA ILE A 259 -8.54 12.10 1.17
C ILE A 259 -7.75 10.99 1.86
N PHE A 260 -7.95 9.74 1.42
CA PHE A 260 -7.21 8.58 1.95
C PHE A 260 -5.70 8.73 1.75
N LEU A 261 -5.25 9.03 0.53
CA LEU A 261 -3.83 9.20 0.23
C LEU A 261 -3.21 10.39 0.95
N SER A 262 -3.95 11.48 1.17
CA SER A 262 -3.48 12.63 1.96
C SER A 262 -3.26 12.26 3.42
N ILE A 263 -4.21 11.56 4.06
CA ILE A 263 -4.06 11.09 5.45
C ILE A 263 -2.87 10.12 5.55
N LEU A 264 -2.80 9.16 4.62
CA LEU A 264 -1.74 8.16 4.59
C LEU A 264 -0.36 8.80 4.37
N SER A 265 -0.27 9.75 3.43
CA SER A 265 0.96 10.48 3.13
C SER A 265 1.41 11.32 4.32
N ALA A 266 0.49 12.07 4.96
CA ALA A 266 0.81 12.87 6.13
C ALA A 266 1.33 12.00 7.30
N LEU A 267 0.70 10.85 7.54
CA LEU A 267 1.12 9.91 8.57
C LEU A 267 2.51 9.32 8.28
N ASN A 268 2.78 8.90 7.05
CA ASN A 268 4.09 8.38 6.65
C ASN A 268 5.20 9.43 6.81
N VAL A 269 4.95 10.65 6.33
CA VAL A 269 5.86 11.79 6.49
C VAL A 269 6.16 12.03 7.96
N LEU A 270 5.12 12.09 8.80
CA LEU A 270 5.27 12.28 10.24
C LEU A 270 6.14 11.19 10.88
N ILE A 271 5.84 9.92 10.63
CA ILE A 271 6.55 8.78 11.25
C ILE A 271 8.03 8.79 10.88
N LEU A 272 8.35 8.89 9.59
CA LEU A 272 9.73 8.80 9.11
C LEU A 272 10.53 10.07 9.42
N THR A 273 9.91 11.25 9.37
CA THR A 273 10.58 12.51 9.72
C THR A 273 10.88 12.59 11.21
N VAL A 274 9.90 12.26 12.07
CA VAL A 274 10.11 12.22 13.54
C VAL A 274 11.20 11.22 13.89
N MET A 275 11.20 10.05 13.25
CA MET A 275 12.26 9.05 13.41
C MET A 275 13.63 9.63 13.01
N GLY A 276 13.74 10.22 11.81
CA GLY A 276 14.99 10.82 11.34
C GLY A 276 15.51 11.92 12.26
N ILE A 277 14.65 12.85 12.69
CA ILE A 277 15.04 13.94 13.61
C ILE A 277 15.49 13.40 14.97
N ASN A 278 14.77 12.43 15.54
CA ASN A 278 15.13 11.83 16.82
C ASN A 278 16.47 11.08 16.72
N MET A 279 16.72 10.39 15.60
CA MET A 279 18.01 9.75 15.33
C MET A 279 19.13 10.79 15.28
N MET A 280 18.98 11.88 14.52
CA MET A 280 20.00 12.94 14.43
C MET A 280 20.31 13.54 15.80
N ALA A 281 19.27 13.83 16.58
CA ALA A 281 19.43 14.40 17.91
C ALA A 281 20.19 13.47 18.86
N ALA A 282 19.87 12.18 18.84
CA ALA A 282 20.57 11.16 19.63
C ALA A 282 22.02 10.98 19.15
N ASP A 283 22.26 11.01 17.84
CA ASP A 283 23.60 10.85 17.29
C ASP A 283 24.56 11.96 17.73
N ILE A 284 24.08 13.22 17.66
CA ILE A 284 24.86 14.40 17.99
C ILE A 284 25.10 14.49 19.50
N LYS A 285 24.05 14.30 20.33
CA LYS A 285 24.16 14.40 21.79
C LYS A 285 24.98 13.26 22.40
N ASP A 286 24.62 12.02 22.11
CA ASP A 286 25.36 10.86 22.65
C ASP A 286 26.82 10.86 22.14
N GLY A 287 27.05 11.36 20.92
CA GLY A 287 28.39 11.47 20.33
C GLY A 287 29.29 12.43 21.13
N ASP A 288 28.81 13.63 21.43
CA ASP A 288 29.55 14.63 22.23
C ASP A 288 29.75 14.20 23.68
N GLU A 289 28.71 13.67 24.33
CA GLU A 289 28.79 13.20 25.72
C GLU A 289 29.81 12.06 25.86
N ARG A 290 29.80 11.09 24.94
CA ARG A 290 30.78 10.01 24.89
C ARG A 290 32.19 10.56 24.68
N LEU A 291 32.36 11.48 23.75
CA LEU A 291 33.68 12.03 23.42
C LEU A 291 34.29 12.77 24.62
N LYS A 292 33.48 13.49 25.42
CA LYS A 292 33.89 14.11 26.69
C LYS A 292 34.36 13.07 27.72
N ARG A 293 33.61 11.97 27.90
CA ARG A 293 34.01 10.88 28.82
C ARG A 293 35.31 10.22 28.38
N HIS A 294 35.39 9.89 27.09
CA HIS A 294 36.55 9.23 26.49
C HIS A 294 37.81 10.11 26.57
N GLU A 295 37.69 11.41 26.31
CA GLU A 295 38.78 12.38 26.50
C GLU A 295 39.30 12.40 27.95
N GLY A 296 38.40 12.49 28.92
CA GLY A 296 38.77 12.53 30.34
C GLY A 296 39.57 11.29 30.75
N HIS A 297 39.10 10.11 30.36
CA HIS A 297 39.77 8.85 30.70
C HIS A 297 41.08 8.66 29.92
N ALA A 298 41.13 9.07 28.65
CA ALA A 298 42.33 9.01 27.83
C ALA A 298 43.42 9.94 28.36
N ARG A 299 43.04 11.17 28.75
CA ARG A 299 43.96 12.14 29.33
C ARG A 299 44.54 11.67 30.67
N LEU A 300 43.70 11.12 31.55
CA LEU A 300 44.15 10.52 32.81
C LEU A 300 45.12 9.34 32.57
N ALA A 301 44.81 8.47 31.60
CA ALA A 301 45.66 7.34 31.27
C ALA A 301 47.04 7.76 30.75
N ILE A 302 47.12 8.80 29.90
CA ILE A 302 48.40 9.32 29.39
C ILE A 302 49.16 10.10 30.48
N ILE A 303 48.48 10.89 31.33
CA ILE A 303 49.13 11.57 32.47
C ILE A 303 49.77 10.54 33.40
N ASN A 304 49.10 9.43 33.68
CA ASN A 304 49.67 8.35 34.50
C ASN A 304 50.92 7.71 33.87
N ILE A 305 51.08 7.78 32.54
CA ILE A 305 52.27 7.27 31.83
C ILE A 305 53.38 8.32 31.79
N LEU A 306 53.06 9.58 31.49
CA LEU A 306 54.03 10.67 31.34
C LEU A 306 54.47 11.30 32.68
N GLY A 307 53.64 11.18 33.73
CA GLY A 307 53.85 11.84 35.02
C GLY A 307 53.63 13.36 35.01
N LYS A 308 53.18 13.94 33.89
CA LYS A 308 52.96 15.38 33.71
C LYS A 308 51.78 15.66 32.78
N SER A 309 51.31 16.91 32.79
CA SER A 309 50.35 17.40 31.79
C SER A 309 50.96 17.44 30.39
N PHE A 310 50.10 17.36 29.38
CA PHE A 310 50.49 17.32 27.98
C PHE A 310 49.42 17.96 27.08
N GLU A 311 49.83 18.30 25.86
CA GLU A 311 48.95 18.62 24.73
C GLU A 311 48.93 17.46 23.72
N TRP A 312 47.77 17.17 23.12
CA TRP A 312 47.56 15.97 22.30
C TRP A 312 48.51 15.84 21.10
N GLU A 313 48.88 16.97 20.49
CA GLU A 313 49.83 17.04 19.37
C GLU A 313 51.28 16.77 19.81
N SER A 314 51.61 17.11 21.06
CA SER A 314 52.97 16.99 21.63
C SER A 314 53.28 15.62 22.24
N VAL A 315 52.30 14.71 22.27
CA VAL A 315 52.44 13.37 22.89
C VAL A 315 53.57 12.57 22.25
N PRO A 316 53.70 12.42 20.92
CA PRO A 316 54.77 11.63 20.32
C PRO A 316 56.16 12.10 20.74
N GLN A 317 56.41 13.41 20.73
CA GLN A 317 57.67 14.02 21.16
C GLN A 317 57.92 13.80 22.66
N SER A 318 56.88 13.93 23.49
CA SER A 318 56.99 13.72 24.94
C SER A 318 57.38 12.29 25.31
N LEU A 319 57.00 11.31 24.48
CA LEU A 319 57.29 9.89 24.68
C LEU A 319 58.73 9.49 24.32
N GLU A 320 59.48 10.30 23.58
CA GLU A 320 60.89 10.01 23.25
C GLU A 320 61.74 9.81 24.51
N THR A 321 61.42 10.57 25.56
CA THR A 321 62.11 10.57 26.87
C THR A 321 61.87 9.33 27.73
N ILE A 322 60.82 8.54 27.45
CA ILE A 322 60.51 7.32 28.21
C ILE A 322 61.40 6.17 27.69
N LYS A 323 61.81 5.22 28.55
CA LYS A 323 62.56 4.03 28.12
C LYS A 323 61.70 2.79 27.90
N ASP A 324 60.55 2.70 28.55
CA ASP A 324 59.64 1.56 28.43
C ASP A 324 58.87 1.61 27.10
N GLU A 325 59.24 0.74 26.15
CA GLU A 325 58.60 0.63 24.84
C GLU A 325 57.11 0.26 24.94
N LYS A 326 56.72 -0.53 25.95
CA LYS A 326 55.31 -0.92 26.14
C LYS A 326 54.47 0.27 26.60
N ALA A 327 55.01 1.09 27.49
CA ALA A 327 54.37 2.34 27.90
C ALA A 327 54.26 3.34 26.75
N LYS A 328 55.29 3.44 25.87
CA LYS A 328 55.22 4.24 24.65
C LYS A 328 54.12 3.77 23.70
N ALA A 329 54.11 2.47 23.39
CA ALA A 329 53.13 1.87 22.49
C ALA A 329 51.70 2.07 23.01
N ARG A 330 51.49 1.92 24.33
CA ARG A 330 50.21 2.22 24.99
C ARG A 330 49.80 3.67 24.85
N ALA A 331 50.68 4.63 25.15
CA ALA A 331 50.35 6.04 25.05
C ALA A 331 50.03 6.49 23.61
N ILE A 332 50.78 5.97 22.61
CA ILE A 332 50.49 6.19 21.19
C ILE A 332 49.15 5.57 20.82
N GLY A 333 48.89 4.34 21.27
CA GLY A 333 47.63 3.64 21.03
C GLY A 333 46.42 4.39 21.56
N ILE A 334 46.48 4.88 22.81
CA ILE A 334 45.42 5.69 23.43
C ILE A 334 45.20 7.00 22.68
N ARG A 335 46.28 7.71 22.29
CA ARG A 335 46.16 8.93 21.47
C ARG A 335 45.47 8.63 20.14
N ASN A 336 45.87 7.57 19.45
CA ASN A 336 45.35 7.22 18.14
C ASN A 336 43.87 6.80 18.19
N ASP A 337 43.47 6.06 19.24
CA ASP A 337 42.08 5.67 19.48
C ASP A 337 41.20 6.90 19.76
N TYR A 338 41.66 7.81 20.62
CA TYR A 338 40.97 9.09 20.89
C TYR A 338 40.86 9.96 19.63
N ALA A 339 41.94 10.09 18.86
CA ALA A 339 41.96 10.83 17.61
C ALA A 339 41.00 10.21 16.56
N ALA A 340 40.93 8.88 16.47
CA ALA A 340 39.96 8.19 15.62
C ALA A 340 38.51 8.44 16.07
N ALA A 341 38.27 8.51 17.39
CA ALA A 341 36.96 8.85 17.93
C ALA A 341 36.52 10.30 17.57
N ILE A 342 37.45 11.26 17.57
CA ILE A 342 37.21 12.64 17.11
C ILE A 342 36.85 12.65 15.62
N GLU A 343 37.64 12.01 14.77
CA GLU A 343 37.41 11.98 13.31
C GLU A 343 36.04 11.40 12.97
N ARG A 344 35.65 10.29 13.62
CA ARG A 344 34.31 9.69 13.43
C ARG A 344 33.19 10.63 13.89
N ASN A 345 33.34 11.28 15.03
CA ASN A 345 32.34 12.22 15.54
C ASN A 345 32.19 13.44 14.60
N ASN A 346 33.32 14.01 14.16
CA ASN A 346 33.36 15.10 13.20
C ASN A 346 32.76 14.71 11.85
N ALA A 347 33.00 13.48 11.38
CA ALA A 347 32.40 12.96 10.16
C ALA A 347 30.87 12.87 10.24
N ILE A 348 30.30 12.68 11.43
CA ILE A 348 28.84 12.74 11.65
C ILE A 348 28.37 14.19 11.68
N LEU A 349 29.06 15.06 12.43
CA LEU A 349 28.73 16.50 12.54
C LEU A 349 28.81 17.24 11.20
N LYS A 350 29.67 16.80 10.27
CA LYS A 350 29.82 17.41 8.93
C LYS A 350 28.68 17.09 7.96
N ARG A 351 27.84 16.08 8.26
CA ARG A 351 26.74 15.66 7.36
C ARG A 351 25.64 16.72 7.29
N PHE A 352 24.90 16.71 6.19
CA PHE A 352 23.68 17.50 6.07
C PHE A 352 22.47 16.64 6.45
N PRO A 353 21.56 17.12 7.33
CA PRO A 353 21.49 18.44 7.95
C PRO A 353 22.16 18.58 9.33
N GLU A 354 22.86 17.54 9.82
CA GLU A 354 23.49 17.48 11.15
C GLU A 354 24.38 18.69 11.46
N ARG A 355 25.13 19.19 10.48
CA ARG A 355 25.99 20.39 10.58
C ARG A 355 25.25 21.65 11.03
N HIS A 356 23.98 21.78 10.65
CA HIS A 356 23.16 22.92 11.05
C HIS A 356 22.53 22.69 12.41
N LEU A 357 22.06 21.48 12.68
CA LEU A 357 21.43 21.09 13.95
C LEU A 357 22.43 21.11 15.11
N SER A 358 23.68 20.71 14.89
CA SER A 358 24.70 20.68 15.95
C SER A 358 24.93 22.07 16.55
N LYS A 359 24.90 23.12 15.72
CA LYS A 359 24.99 24.52 16.16
C LYS A 359 23.85 24.92 17.08
N PHE A 360 22.64 24.43 16.81
CA PHE A 360 21.47 24.68 17.66
C PHE A 360 21.66 24.09 19.07
N TRP A 361 22.30 22.92 19.16
CA TRP A 361 22.65 22.29 20.44
C TRP A 361 23.99 22.74 21.03
N LYS A 362 24.65 23.75 20.43
CA LYS A 362 25.97 24.26 20.84
C LYS A 362 27.06 23.16 20.86
N ILE A 363 26.92 22.17 19.98
CA ILE A 363 27.90 21.10 19.78
C ILE A 363 28.68 21.42 18.51
N TYR A 364 29.99 21.62 18.68
CA TYR A 364 30.90 22.02 17.61
C TYR A 364 31.88 20.91 17.29
N GLU A 365 32.42 20.97 16.07
CA GLU A 365 33.54 20.14 15.64
C GLU A 365 34.74 20.38 16.57
N ARG A 366 35.52 19.32 16.84
CA ARG A 366 36.80 19.41 17.53
C ARG A 366 37.94 19.33 16.52
N ASP A 367 39.03 20.04 16.77
CA ASP A 367 40.19 20.00 15.89
C ASP A 367 40.80 18.58 15.83
N SER A 368 41.34 18.22 14.66
CA SER A 368 42.00 16.93 14.48
C SER A 368 43.32 16.90 15.25
N ILE A 369 43.58 15.79 15.95
CA ILE A 369 44.85 15.56 16.67
C ILE A 369 45.96 15.10 15.71
N PHE A 370 45.58 14.55 14.54
CA PHE A 370 46.52 14.09 13.54
C PHE A 370 47.11 15.27 12.78
N GLY A 371 48.43 15.28 12.61
CA GLY A 371 49.10 16.25 11.75
C GLY A 371 48.69 16.10 10.27
N PRO A 372 48.94 17.12 9.42
CA PRO A 372 48.59 17.08 7.98
C PRO A 372 49.19 15.88 7.23
N ASP A 373 50.40 15.48 7.61
CA ASP A 373 51.17 14.40 6.98
C ASP A 373 51.12 13.07 7.77
N GLU A 374 50.33 13.00 8.85
CA GLU A 374 50.25 11.81 9.70
C GLU A 374 49.27 10.77 9.12
N ILE A 375 49.71 9.50 9.04
CA ILE A 375 48.88 8.41 8.50
C ILE A 375 47.74 8.12 9.47
N ARG A 376 46.51 8.34 9.02
CA ARG A 376 45.31 8.06 9.80
C ARG A 376 45.07 6.55 9.91
N PRO A 377 44.75 6.02 11.09
CA PRO A 377 44.36 4.61 11.24
C PRO A 377 43.16 4.29 10.34
N ASN A 378 43.10 3.08 9.78
CA ASN A 378 41.98 2.64 8.95
C ASN A 378 40.62 2.73 9.69
N ASP A 379 40.63 2.61 11.01
CA ASP A 379 39.45 2.70 11.86
C ASP A 379 39.01 4.14 12.16
N SER A 380 39.73 5.18 11.70
CA SER A 380 39.26 6.57 11.77
C SER A 380 38.08 6.86 10.84
N THR A 381 37.86 6.02 9.81
CA THR A 381 36.78 6.19 8.84
C THR A 381 35.57 5.30 9.14
N ILE A 382 34.39 5.87 8.96
CA ILE A 382 33.12 5.14 9.11
C ILE A 382 32.89 4.30 7.84
N ARG A 383 32.90 2.96 8.00
CA ARG A 383 32.59 2.03 6.91
C ARG A 383 31.09 1.76 6.80
N ASN A 384 30.56 1.80 5.58
CA ASN A 384 29.17 1.40 5.30
C ASN A 384 28.97 -0.09 5.60
N SER A 385 27.77 -0.44 6.09
CA SER A 385 27.43 -1.82 6.47
C SER A 385 26.20 -2.30 5.69
N PRO A 386 26.31 -2.50 4.36
CA PRO A 386 25.16 -2.76 3.50
C PRO A 386 24.38 -4.02 3.93
N MET A 387 23.06 -3.95 3.77
CA MET A 387 22.16 -5.10 3.94
C MET A 387 22.60 -6.27 3.04
N PRO A 388 22.33 -7.54 3.43
CA PRO A 388 22.60 -8.68 2.56
C PRO A 388 21.99 -8.49 1.17
N LYS A 389 22.80 -8.66 0.11
CA LYS A 389 22.41 -8.35 -1.27
C LYS A 389 21.12 -9.02 -1.71
N TRP A 390 20.91 -10.28 -1.32
CA TRP A 390 19.70 -11.02 -1.67
C TRP A 390 18.44 -10.36 -1.10
N LEU A 391 18.51 -9.80 0.10
CA LEU A 391 17.40 -9.15 0.77
C LEU A 391 17.16 -7.76 0.17
N ALA A 392 18.21 -6.99 -0.10
CA ALA A 392 18.11 -5.68 -0.73
C ALA A 392 17.57 -5.77 -2.17
N ILE A 393 18.16 -6.63 -3.00
CA ILE A 393 17.78 -6.78 -4.42
C ILE A 393 16.47 -7.55 -4.54
N GLY A 394 16.36 -8.71 -3.89
CA GLY A 394 15.15 -9.55 -3.98
C GLY A 394 13.94 -8.88 -3.34
N GLY A 395 14.12 -8.29 -2.15
CA GLY A 395 13.09 -7.48 -1.50
C GLY A 395 12.73 -6.23 -2.30
N GLY A 396 13.72 -5.54 -2.86
CA GLY A 396 13.51 -4.38 -3.73
C GLY A 396 12.71 -4.72 -4.99
N LEU A 397 13.05 -5.80 -5.69
CA LEU A 397 12.29 -6.27 -6.86
C LEU A 397 10.85 -6.63 -6.49
N LEU A 398 10.65 -7.33 -5.38
CA LEU A 398 9.31 -7.67 -4.89
C LEU A 398 8.50 -6.41 -4.55
N ALA A 399 9.12 -5.43 -3.89
CA ALA A 399 8.51 -4.14 -3.57
C ALA A 399 8.17 -3.33 -4.82
N LEU A 400 9.03 -3.34 -5.85
CA LEU A 400 8.79 -2.69 -7.13
C LEU A 400 7.62 -3.34 -7.88
N VAL A 401 7.63 -4.67 -8.03
CA VAL A 401 6.57 -5.41 -8.72
C VAL A 401 5.24 -5.26 -7.97
N GLY A 402 5.23 -5.46 -6.65
CA GLY A 402 4.05 -5.24 -5.82
C GLY A 402 3.56 -3.79 -5.88
N GLY A 403 4.49 -2.83 -5.90
CA GLY A 403 4.22 -1.40 -6.06
C GLY A 403 3.50 -1.09 -7.37
N ILE A 404 4.04 -1.56 -8.49
CA ILE A 404 3.47 -1.35 -9.83
C ILE A 404 2.12 -2.05 -9.98
N LEU A 405 2.04 -3.33 -9.63
CA LEU A 405 0.80 -4.11 -9.77
C LEU A 405 -0.31 -3.57 -8.86
N GLY A 406 0.00 -3.27 -7.59
CA GLY A 406 -0.95 -2.68 -6.66
C GLY A 406 -1.49 -1.34 -7.15
N THR A 407 -0.60 -0.49 -7.65
CA THR A 407 -0.97 0.81 -8.23
C THR A 407 -1.84 0.64 -9.48
N PHE A 408 -1.42 -0.19 -10.44
CA PHE A 408 -2.16 -0.44 -11.69
C PHE A 408 -3.56 -1.01 -11.44
N PHE A 409 -3.67 -2.11 -10.70
CA PHE A 409 -4.96 -2.73 -10.41
C PHE A 409 -5.82 -1.91 -9.45
N GLY A 410 -5.19 -1.10 -8.59
CA GLY A 410 -5.86 -0.13 -7.74
C GLY A 410 -6.52 0.98 -8.55
N PHE A 411 -5.76 1.65 -9.42
CA PHE A 411 -6.31 2.68 -10.31
C PHE A 411 -7.36 2.13 -11.27
N LYS A 412 -7.20 0.89 -11.78
CA LYS A 412 -8.25 0.26 -12.59
C LYS A 412 -9.60 0.19 -11.86
N LYS A 413 -9.63 -0.19 -10.58
CA LYS A 413 -10.88 -0.22 -9.80
C LYS A 413 -11.38 1.17 -9.41
N ILE A 414 -10.47 2.12 -9.16
CA ILE A 414 -10.85 3.51 -8.87
C ILE A 414 -11.45 4.18 -10.10
N LYS A 415 -10.95 3.85 -11.30
CA LYS A 415 -11.53 4.25 -12.58
C LYS A 415 -12.98 3.76 -12.70
N THR A 416 -13.26 2.49 -12.41
CA THR A 416 -14.64 1.97 -12.36
C THR A 416 -15.52 2.75 -11.38
N LYS A 417 -15.01 3.03 -10.18
CA LYS A 417 -15.73 3.83 -9.17
C LYS A 417 -16.05 5.25 -9.67
N ARG A 418 -15.15 5.87 -10.44
CA ARG A 418 -15.39 7.18 -11.04
C ARG A 418 -16.40 7.15 -12.19
N TYR A 419 -16.50 6.04 -12.90
CA TYR A 419 -17.57 5.86 -13.88
C TYR A 419 -18.93 5.81 -13.22
N ILE A 420 -19.07 5.09 -12.11
CA ILE A 420 -20.29 5.10 -11.29
C ILE A 420 -20.64 6.55 -10.84
N GLU A 421 -19.65 7.35 -10.42
CA GLU A 421 -19.92 8.73 -9.96
C GLU A 421 -20.25 9.73 -11.08
N ASN A 422 -19.76 9.50 -12.30
CA ASN A 422 -19.82 10.48 -13.39
C ASN A 422 -20.84 10.13 -14.48
N VAL A 423 -21.35 8.89 -14.53
CA VAL A 423 -22.38 8.48 -15.49
C VAL A 423 -23.74 8.65 -14.81
N PRO A 424 -24.62 9.51 -15.32
CA PRO A 424 -25.96 9.66 -14.77
C PRO A 424 -26.80 8.42 -15.08
N THR A 425 -27.72 8.11 -14.18
CA THR A 425 -28.74 7.09 -14.44
C THR A 425 -29.66 7.57 -15.57
N SER A 426 -29.79 6.76 -16.61
CA SER A 426 -30.74 6.92 -17.71
C SER A 426 -31.95 6.03 -17.48
N LEU A 427 -33.12 6.51 -17.92
CA LEU A 427 -34.33 5.71 -18.05
C LEU A 427 -34.29 4.95 -19.39
N SER A 428 -35.08 3.87 -19.50
CA SER A 428 -35.05 2.93 -20.62
C SER A 428 -35.39 3.59 -21.95
N GLN A 429 -36.36 4.52 -21.96
CA GLN A 429 -36.72 5.27 -23.17
C GLN A 429 -35.68 6.33 -23.53
N GLY A 430 -34.92 6.81 -22.54
CA GLY A 430 -33.88 7.82 -22.71
C GLY A 430 -32.47 7.28 -22.92
N LEU A 431 -32.34 5.98 -23.22
CA LEU A 431 -31.06 5.34 -23.42
C LEU A 431 -30.41 5.83 -24.71
N ALA A 432 -29.15 6.26 -24.63
CA ALA A 432 -28.37 6.70 -25.78
C ALA A 432 -27.15 5.80 -25.98
N PHE A 433 -26.72 5.64 -27.24
CA PHE A 433 -25.58 4.80 -27.59
C PHE A 433 -24.30 5.17 -26.80
N GLY A 434 -23.63 4.17 -26.23
CA GLY A 434 -22.42 4.32 -25.43
C GLY A 434 -22.64 4.12 -23.92
N PRO A 435 -21.73 4.64 -23.06
CA PRO A 435 -21.80 4.41 -21.62
C PRO A 435 -23.11 4.90 -20.98
N ALA A 436 -23.79 3.99 -20.29
CA ALA A 436 -25.04 4.26 -19.62
C ALA A 436 -25.13 3.53 -18.28
N GLU A 437 -25.95 4.08 -17.40
CA GLU A 437 -26.33 3.49 -16.12
C GLU A 437 -27.84 3.34 -16.09
N ILE A 438 -28.35 2.18 -15.67
CA ILE A 438 -29.79 1.91 -15.54
C ILE A 438 -30.05 1.30 -14.16
N LYS A 439 -31.18 1.67 -13.56
CA LYS A 439 -31.70 1.08 -12.32
C LYS A 439 -33.11 0.59 -12.59
N GLY A 440 -33.43 -0.61 -12.12
CA GLY A 440 -34.77 -1.15 -12.29
C GLY A 440 -34.91 -2.58 -11.80
N SER A 441 -36.10 -3.11 -11.98
CA SER A 441 -36.47 -4.47 -11.62
C SER A 441 -36.21 -5.43 -12.77
N THR A 442 -35.76 -6.63 -12.45
CA THR A 442 -35.48 -7.64 -13.46
C THR A 442 -36.74 -8.37 -13.94
N VAL A 443 -36.89 -8.56 -15.24
CA VAL A 443 -38.02 -9.26 -15.86
C VAL A 443 -37.51 -10.23 -16.92
N LEU A 444 -38.09 -11.42 -17.02
CA LEU A 444 -37.74 -12.38 -18.06
C LEU A 444 -38.20 -11.88 -19.44
N TYR A 445 -37.39 -12.11 -20.47
CA TYR A 445 -37.76 -11.81 -21.85
C TYR A 445 -38.79 -12.86 -22.35
N GLU A 446 -39.90 -12.42 -22.93
CA GLU A 446 -40.91 -13.31 -23.52
C GLU A 446 -40.34 -13.97 -24.79
N GLY A 447 -40.13 -15.29 -24.73
CA GLY A 447 -39.60 -16.09 -25.86
C GLY A 447 -38.39 -16.96 -25.53
N ASP A 448 -37.70 -16.72 -24.40
CA ASP A 448 -36.64 -17.60 -23.90
C ASP A 448 -37.24 -18.69 -22.98
N GLU A 449 -37.35 -19.92 -23.48
CA GLU A 449 -37.83 -21.07 -22.69
C GLU A 449 -36.84 -21.48 -21.58
N HIS A 450 -35.59 -21.03 -21.66
CA HIS A 450 -34.51 -21.42 -20.75
C HIS A 450 -34.54 -20.59 -19.47
N ARG A 451 -35.36 -21.01 -18.52
CA ARG A 451 -35.33 -20.49 -17.15
C ARG A 451 -34.18 -21.11 -16.37
N VAL A 452 -33.32 -20.26 -15.85
CA VAL A 452 -32.22 -20.70 -15.00
C VAL A 452 -32.76 -20.86 -13.57
N ILE A 453 -32.51 -22.01 -12.94
CA ILE A 453 -32.98 -22.30 -11.57
C ILE A 453 -31.77 -22.39 -10.64
N GLY A 454 -31.84 -21.65 -9.53
CA GLY A 454 -30.82 -21.67 -8.47
C GLY A 454 -30.60 -23.07 -7.90
N PRO A 455 -29.38 -23.66 -7.96
CA PRO A 455 -29.18 -25.07 -7.60
C PRO A 455 -29.46 -25.44 -6.13
N LEU A 456 -29.34 -24.50 -5.19
CA LEU A 456 -29.62 -24.69 -3.76
C LEU A 456 -30.92 -24.02 -3.32
N THR A 457 -31.22 -22.84 -3.84
CA THR A 457 -32.43 -22.08 -3.49
C THR A 457 -33.67 -22.65 -4.16
N ASN A 458 -33.50 -23.25 -5.35
CA ASN A 458 -34.57 -23.66 -6.26
C ASN A 458 -35.48 -22.49 -6.67
N GLU A 459 -34.94 -21.26 -6.61
CA GLU A 459 -35.62 -20.05 -7.08
C GLU A 459 -35.40 -19.87 -8.58
N LYS A 460 -36.34 -19.19 -9.24
CA LYS A 460 -36.18 -18.76 -10.63
C LYS A 460 -35.24 -17.57 -10.65
N CYS A 461 -34.16 -17.69 -11.42
CA CYS A 461 -33.08 -16.73 -11.45
C CYS A 461 -32.76 -16.36 -12.90
N LEU A 462 -32.17 -15.18 -13.08
CA LEU A 462 -31.64 -14.72 -14.36
C LEU A 462 -30.13 -14.93 -14.46
N TYR A 463 -29.50 -15.00 -13.30
CA TYR A 463 -28.10 -15.28 -13.11
C TYR A 463 -27.93 -16.07 -11.81
N TYR A 464 -27.08 -17.09 -11.83
CA TYR A 464 -26.48 -17.59 -10.60
C TYR A 464 -25.00 -17.92 -10.80
N ARG A 465 -24.25 -17.81 -9.71
CA ARG A 465 -22.96 -18.46 -9.52
C ARG A 465 -23.10 -19.48 -8.42
N TYR A 466 -22.76 -20.71 -8.74
CA TYR A 466 -22.80 -21.84 -7.83
C TYR A 466 -21.38 -22.37 -7.65
N GLN A 467 -20.89 -22.30 -6.42
CA GLN A 467 -19.53 -22.71 -6.08
C GLN A 467 -19.58 -23.83 -5.05
N ILE A 468 -18.89 -24.93 -5.36
CA ILE A 468 -18.64 -26.02 -4.41
C ILE A 468 -17.19 -25.90 -3.96
N THR A 469 -17.00 -25.71 -2.66
CA THR A 469 -15.67 -25.85 -2.05
C THR A 469 -15.61 -27.14 -1.26
N GLU A 470 -14.46 -27.80 -1.30
CA GLU A 470 -14.17 -28.99 -0.50
C GLU A 470 -12.97 -28.70 0.38
N GLU A 471 -13.14 -28.95 1.66
CA GLU A 471 -12.05 -28.90 2.62
C GLU A 471 -11.25 -30.20 2.53
N ARG A 472 -10.00 -30.08 2.08
CA ARG A 472 -9.06 -31.21 1.95
C ARG A 472 -7.93 -31.07 2.94
N GLY A 473 -7.51 -32.18 3.53
CA GLY A 473 -6.47 -32.23 4.56
C GLY A 473 -7.03 -32.18 5.99
N SER A 474 -6.12 -32.13 6.96
CA SER A 474 -6.43 -32.03 8.40
C SER A 474 -5.75 -30.78 8.99
N GLY A 475 -6.39 -30.17 9.99
CA GLY A 475 -6.25 -28.79 10.51
C GLY A 475 -5.42 -27.76 9.74
N LYS A 476 -4.21 -27.33 10.11
CA LYS A 476 -3.37 -26.35 9.38
C LYS A 476 -3.04 -26.69 7.93
N LYS A 477 -3.02 -27.97 7.52
CA LYS A 477 -2.93 -28.35 6.09
C LYS A 477 -4.29 -28.39 5.40
N LYS A 478 -5.37 -28.11 6.14
CA LYS A 478 -6.71 -27.95 5.60
C LYS A 478 -6.68 -26.81 4.61
N LYS A 479 -6.94 -27.13 3.35
CA LYS A 479 -7.12 -26.17 2.29
C LYS A 479 -8.51 -26.33 1.73
N THR A 480 -9.14 -25.19 1.49
CA THR A 480 -10.40 -25.13 0.79
C THR A 480 -10.08 -25.10 -0.70
N VAL A 481 -10.50 -26.14 -1.42
CA VAL A 481 -10.31 -26.24 -2.87
C VAL A 481 -11.66 -26.06 -3.54
N ILE A 482 -11.69 -25.26 -4.61
CA ILE A 482 -12.90 -25.11 -5.44
C ILE A 482 -13.00 -26.36 -6.32
N ILE A 483 -14.07 -27.13 -6.15
CA ILE A 483 -14.36 -28.35 -6.92
C ILE A 483 -15.11 -28.00 -8.20
N GLU A 484 -16.07 -27.10 -8.07
CA GLU A 484 -16.93 -26.64 -9.16
C GLU A 484 -17.18 -25.15 -8.92
N ASP A 485 -17.07 -24.36 -9.98
CA ASP A 485 -17.49 -22.96 -10.03
C ASP A 485 -18.25 -22.80 -11.34
N ARG A 486 -19.57 -22.91 -11.24
CA ARG A 486 -20.48 -22.85 -12.38
C ARG A 486 -21.23 -21.53 -12.35
N THR A 487 -21.29 -20.87 -13.49
CA THR A 487 -22.08 -19.66 -13.68
C THR A 487 -23.01 -19.87 -14.84
N GLU A 488 -24.29 -19.61 -14.64
CA GLU A 488 -25.29 -19.58 -15.71
C GLU A 488 -26.01 -18.25 -15.68
N MET A 489 -26.32 -17.74 -16.86
CA MET A 489 -26.95 -16.44 -17.06
C MET A 489 -27.75 -16.46 -18.35
N VAL A 490 -28.86 -15.73 -18.38
CA VAL A 490 -29.70 -15.57 -19.57
C VAL A 490 -29.98 -14.09 -19.81
N PRO A 491 -30.19 -13.67 -21.08
CA PRO A 491 -30.68 -12.33 -21.37
C PRO A 491 -31.99 -12.03 -20.63
N PHE A 492 -32.17 -10.78 -20.22
CA PHE A 492 -33.35 -10.35 -19.47
C PHE A 492 -33.71 -8.90 -19.79
N LEU A 493 -34.88 -8.47 -19.33
CA LEU A 493 -35.32 -7.08 -19.39
C LEU A 493 -35.09 -6.39 -18.05
N CYS A 494 -34.53 -5.19 -18.09
CA CYS A 494 -34.52 -4.28 -16.95
C CYS A 494 -35.73 -3.35 -17.09
N LYS A 495 -36.67 -3.43 -16.14
CA LYS A 495 -37.87 -2.62 -16.10
C LYS A 495 -37.69 -1.44 -15.16
N ASP A 496 -37.84 -0.23 -15.68
CA ASP A 496 -37.90 1.00 -14.90
C ASP A 496 -39.28 1.68 -15.01
N GLU A 497 -39.36 2.94 -14.60
CA GLU A 497 -40.62 3.71 -14.61
C GLU A 497 -41.12 4.03 -16.03
N GLU A 498 -40.23 4.07 -17.03
CA GLU A 498 -40.57 4.47 -18.40
C GLU A 498 -40.67 3.29 -19.37
N GLY A 499 -40.06 2.14 -19.07
CA GLY A 499 -40.19 0.98 -19.93
C GLY A 499 -39.26 -0.17 -19.61
N TYR A 500 -38.81 -0.83 -20.68
CA TYR A 500 -37.98 -2.03 -20.61
C TYR A 500 -36.74 -1.83 -21.47
N THR A 501 -35.57 -2.13 -20.90
CA THR A 501 -34.31 -2.22 -21.65
C THR A 501 -33.84 -3.66 -21.68
N ARG A 502 -33.51 -4.17 -22.87
CA ARG A 502 -32.89 -5.49 -23.01
C ARG A 502 -31.47 -5.48 -22.44
N VAL A 503 -31.14 -6.47 -21.62
CA VAL A 503 -29.83 -6.67 -21.03
C VAL A 503 -29.26 -8.00 -21.50
N VAL A 504 -28.08 -7.94 -22.10
CA VAL A 504 -27.29 -9.10 -22.51
C VAL A 504 -26.12 -9.23 -21.52
N PRO A 505 -26.22 -10.11 -20.50
CA PRO A 505 -25.29 -10.10 -19.35
C PRO A 505 -23.89 -10.67 -19.64
N PHE A 506 -23.64 -11.19 -20.83
CA PHE A 506 -22.36 -11.81 -21.17
C PHE A 506 -21.21 -10.78 -21.07
N GLY A 507 -20.15 -11.11 -20.35
CA GLY A 507 -19.02 -10.21 -20.10
C GLY A 507 -19.16 -9.33 -18.84
N ALA A 508 -20.34 -9.28 -18.21
CA ALA A 508 -20.56 -8.46 -17.02
C ALA A 508 -19.81 -8.98 -15.78
N GLU A 509 -19.25 -8.06 -14.99
CA GLU A 509 -18.81 -8.34 -13.62
C GLU A 509 -20.02 -8.29 -12.68
N PHE A 510 -20.39 -9.44 -12.10
CA PHE A 510 -21.52 -9.55 -11.19
C PHE A 510 -21.15 -9.24 -9.74
N ILE A 511 -21.87 -8.32 -9.11
CA ILE A 511 -21.79 -8.02 -7.67
C ILE A 511 -23.10 -8.50 -7.02
N CYS A 512 -23.11 -9.76 -6.60
CA CYS A 512 -24.27 -10.37 -5.96
C CYS A 512 -24.03 -10.61 -4.46
N GLU A 513 -25.10 -10.56 -3.66
CA GLU A 513 -25.10 -11.06 -2.29
C GLU A 513 -25.11 -12.60 -2.26
N LEU A 514 -24.46 -13.17 -1.25
CA LEU A 514 -24.53 -14.61 -1.00
C LEU A 514 -25.93 -14.94 -0.48
N LYS A 515 -26.71 -15.72 -1.25
CA LYS A 515 -28.11 -16.00 -0.94
C LYS A 515 -28.26 -17.25 -0.09
N LYS A 516 -27.52 -18.32 -0.43
CA LYS A 516 -27.59 -19.59 0.31
C LYS A 516 -26.22 -20.23 0.49
N THR A 517 -26.05 -20.84 1.65
CA THR A 517 -24.91 -21.70 1.96
C THR A 517 -25.43 -22.99 2.56
N ARG A 518 -24.97 -24.12 2.03
CA ARG A 518 -25.24 -25.46 2.58
C ARG A 518 -23.91 -26.15 2.80
N SER A 519 -23.74 -26.83 3.92
CA SER A 519 -22.57 -27.69 4.13
C SER A 519 -23.03 -29.14 4.19
N SER A 520 -22.31 -30.04 3.53
CA SER A 520 -22.55 -31.49 3.58
C SER A 520 -21.23 -32.24 3.53
N GLY A 521 -20.92 -32.98 4.61
CA GLY A 521 -19.64 -33.64 4.77
C GLY A 521 -18.48 -32.63 4.75
N ARG A 522 -17.52 -32.84 3.84
CA ARG A 522 -16.36 -31.94 3.63
C ARG A 522 -16.62 -30.83 2.61
N ARG A 523 -17.82 -30.76 2.05
CA ARG A 523 -18.16 -29.79 1.00
C ARG A 523 -19.04 -28.69 1.54
N THR A 524 -18.76 -27.46 1.12
CA THR A 524 -19.63 -26.32 1.31
C THR A 524 -20.05 -25.78 -0.04
N TYR A 525 -21.36 -25.60 -0.19
CA TYR A 525 -22.03 -25.20 -1.40
C TYR A 525 -22.50 -23.76 -1.20
N TYR A 526 -22.14 -22.88 -2.13
CA TYR A 526 -22.49 -21.47 -2.11
C TYR A 526 -23.29 -21.12 -3.36
N GLU A 527 -24.33 -20.32 -3.17
CA GLU A 527 -25.12 -19.78 -4.26
C GLU A 527 -25.27 -18.26 -4.12
N TRP A 528 -24.86 -17.56 -5.17
CA TRP A 528 -25.16 -16.17 -5.42
C TRP A 528 -26.10 -16.12 -6.62
N HIS A 529 -27.20 -15.39 -6.55
CA HIS A 529 -28.11 -15.27 -7.69
C HIS A 529 -28.80 -13.90 -7.74
N ILE A 530 -29.33 -13.59 -8.92
CA ILE A 530 -30.27 -12.50 -9.16
C ILE A 530 -31.61 -13.15 -9.51
N ALA A 531 -32.61 -12.94 -8.66
CA ALA A 531 -33.96 -13.46 -8.85
C ALA A 531 -34.73 -12.63 -9.89
N GLU A 532 -35.86 -13.18 -10.34
CA GLU A 532 -36.88 -12.44 -11.08
C GLU A 532 -37.54 -11.38 -10.18
N ASN A 533 -37.92 -10.23 -10.75
CA ASN A 533 -38.49 -9.07 -10.05
C ASN A 533 -37.58 -8.50 -8.93
N GLN A 534 -36.26 -8.67 -9.06
CA GLN A 534 -35.30 -8.12 -8.12
C GLN A 534 -34.79 -6.76 -8.64
N GLU A 535 -34.69 -5.78 -7.76
CA GLU A 535 -34.01 -4.51 -8.06
C GLU A 535 -32.53 -4.72 -8.33
N ILE A 536 -32.05 -4.15 -9.43
CA ILE A 536 -30.65 -4.20 -9.85
C ILE A 536 -30.11 -2.83 -10.19
N TYR A 537 -28.80 -2.72 -10.04
CA TYR A 537 -27.99 -1.62 -10.53
C TYR A 537 -27.14 -2.11 -11.71
N LEU A 538 -27.22 -1.42 -12.84
CA LEU A 538 -26.52 -1.79 -14.05
C LEU A 538 -25.70 -0.62 -14.58
N LEU A 539 -24.43 -0.88 -14.87
CA LEU A 539 -23.51 0.05 -15.52
C LEU A 539 -22.89 -0.67 -16.71
N GLY A 540 -23.03 -0.14 -17.92
CA GLY A 540 -22.53 -0.79 -19.12
C GLY A 540 -22.61 0.10 -20.35
N SER A 541 -22.46 -0.50 -21.53
CA SER A 541 -22.60 0.23 -22.78
C SER A 541 -23.93 -0.12 -23.43
N ALA A 542 -24.68 0.92 -23.81
CA ALA A 542 -25.84 0.80 -24.66
C ALA A 542 -25.36 0.62 -26.10
N VAL A 543 -25.66 -0.54 -26.68
CA VAL A 543 -25.28 -0.94 -28.05
C VAL A 543 -26.52 -1.24 -28.86
N ILE A 544 -26.40 -1.15 -30.19
CA ILE A 544 -27.50 -1.49 -31.10
C ILE A 544 -27.72 -3.01 -31.05
N GLU A 545 -28.98 -3.42 -30.92
CA GLU A 545 -29.36 -4.81 -30.95
C GLU A 545 -29.06 -5.45 -32.32
N PRO A 546 -28.28 -6.56 -32.40
CA PRO A 546 -27.83 -7.11 -33.68
C PRO A 546 -28.95 -7.71 -34.54
N ILE A 547 -30.03 -8.19 -33.90
CA ILE A 547 -31.11 -8.96 -34.54
C ILE A 547 -32.24 -8.04 -34.98
N ALA A 548 -32.69 -7.16 -34.08
CA ALA A 548 -33.77 -6.22 -34.37
C ALA A 548 -33.26 -4.95 -35.07
N GLY A 549 -32.00 -4.54 -34.86
CA GLY A 549 -31.37 -3.37 -35.50
C GLY A 549 -31.93 -2.00 -35.10
N GLU A 550 -33.11 -1.95 -34.47
CA GLU A 550 -33.88 -0.73 -34.22
C GLU A 550 -33.87 -0.30 -32.74
N SER A 551 -33.56 -1.20 -31.80
CA SER A 551 -33.52 -0.97 -30.35
C SER A 551 -32.10 -0.97 -29.78
N LEU A 552 -31.90 -0.21 -28.69
CA LEU A 552 -30.68 -0.30 -27.88
C LEU A 552 -30.83 -1.37 -26.80
N GLN A 553 -29.74 -2.08 -26.53
CA GLN A 553 -29.62 -3.03 -25.44
C GLN A 553 -28.37 -2.73 -24.62
N MET A 554 -28.40 -3.08 -23.34
CA MET A 554 -27.21 -3.02 -22.47
C MET A 554 -26.38 -4.30 -22.65
N ALA A 555 -25.14 -4.15 -23.08
CA ALA A 555 -24.21 -5.26 -23.25
C ALA A 555 -22.77 -4.82 -22.95
N ASP A 556 -21.82 -5.76 -23.08
CA ASP A 556 -20.40 -5.42 -23.14
C ASP A 556 -20.14 -4.64 -24.44
N GLY A 557 -19.62 -3.42 -24.33
CA GLY A 557 -19.35 -2.57 -25.48
C GLY A 557 -18.07 -3.02 -26.17
N ASP A 558 -18.17 -3.80 -27.25
CA ASP A 558 -17.06 -4.38 -28.03
C ASP A 558 -15.73 -3.61 -27.94
N ASN A 559 -14.86 -4.01 -26.99
CA ASN A 559 -13.53 -3.43 -26.73
C ASN A 559 -13.49 -1.91 -26.44
N ASP A 560 -14.58 -1.29 -25.98
CA ASP A 560 -14.62 0.15 -25.65
C ASP A 560 -13.90 0.50 -24.33
N GLY A 561 -13.55 -0.52 -23.53
CA GLY A 561 -12.85 -0.41 -22.25
C GLY A 561 -13.68 0.18 -21.11
N PHE A 562 -15.00 0.31 -21.29
CA PHE A 562 -15.97 0.70 -20.27
C PHE A 562 -16.34 -0.52 -19.41
N PRO A 563 -16.51 -0.38 -18.08
CA PRO A 563 -16.86 -1.51 -17.24
C PRO A 563 -18.32 -1.92 -17.49
N PHE A 564 -18.54 -3.21 -17.70
CA PHE A 564 -19.86 -3.80 -17.65
C PHE A 564 -20.09 -4.46 -16.28
N LEU A 565 -21.04 -3.94 -15.52
CA LEU A 565 -21.29 -4.29 -14.12
C LEU A 565 -22.79 -4.49 -13.89
N ILE A 566 -23.15 -5.62 -13.29
CA ILE A 566 -24.53 -5.90 -12.85
C ILE A 566 -24.48 -6.21 -11.35
N SER A 567 -25.26 -5.48 -10.57
CA SER A 567 -25.24 -5.58 -9.11
C SER A 567 -26.65 -5.73 -8.55
N ASP A 568 -26.79 -6.61 -7.56
CA ASP A 568 -28.04 -6.82 -6.82
C ASP A 568 -28.16 -5.88 -5.61
N ARG A 569 -27.26 -4.88 -5.54
CA ARG A 569 -27.16 -3.86 -4.51
C ARG A 569 -27.43 -2.49 -5.11
N THR A 570 -27.71 -1.53 -4.23
CA THR A 570 -27.81 -0.11 -4.61
C THR A 570 -26.51 0.42 -5.23
N GLU A 571 -26.60 1.50 -6.02
CA GLU A 571 -25.46 2.22 -6.58
C GLU A 571 -24.42 2.56 -5.50
N LEU A 572 -24.87 3.13 -4.36
CA LEU A 572 -24.01 3.53 -3.25
C LEU A 572 -23.23 2.33 -2.68
N GLU A 573 -23.91 1.21 -2.43
CA GLU A 573 -23.25 0.00 -1.91
C GLU A 573 -22.25 -0.60 -2.90
N THR A 574 -22.63 -0.61 -4.17
CA THR A 574 -21.80 -1.10 -5.28
C THR A 574 -20.53 -0.25 -5.39
N MET A 575 -20.69 1.08 -5.42
CA MET A 575 -19.60 2.04 -5.41
C MET A 575 -18.68 1.86 -4.20
N LEU A 576 -19.24 1.69 -2.99
CA LEU A 576 -18.46 1.48 -1.77
C LEU A 576 -17.65 0.19 -1.82
N LYS A 577 -18.21 -0.90 -2.34
CA LYS A 577 -17.51 -2.19 -2.50
C LYS A 577 -16.34 -2.07 -3.49
N VAL A 578 -16.57 -1.46 -4.64
CA VAL A 578 -15.53 -1.21 -5.66
C VAL A 578 -14.45 -0.28 -5.10
N SER A 579 -14.83 0.78 -4.38
CA SER A 579 -13.89 1.73 -3.77
C SER A 579 -12.99 1.05 -2.73
N ARG A 580 -13.55 0.23 -1.83
CA ARG A 580 -12.75 -0.50 -0.82
C ARG A 580 -11.69 -1.38 -1.45
N ALA A 581 -12.03 -2.11 -2.51
CA ALA A 581 -11.08 -2.94 -3.25
C ALA A 581 -10.00 -2.09 -3.94
N GLY A 582 -10.38 -0.95 -4.52
CA GLY A 582 -9.44 0.01 -5.12
C GLY A 582 -8.46 0.60 -4.11
N LEU A 583 -8.97 1.12 -2.99
CA LEU A 583 -8.18 1.72 -1.91
C LEU A 583 -7.18 0.72 -1.31
N PHE A 584 -7.60 -0.52 -1.08
CA PHE A 584 -6.71 -1.58 -0.59
C PHE A 584 -5.54 -1.83 -1.55
N ARG A 585 -5.80 -1.96 -2.85
CA ARG A 585 -4.76 -2.21 -3.86
C ARG A 585 -3.82 -1.04 -4.05
N VAL A 586 -4.34 0.19 -4.07
CA VAL A 586 -3.51 1.41 -4.09
C VAL A 586 -2.66 1.50 -2.83
N SER A 587 -3.18 1.11 -1.66
CA SER A 587 -2.40 1.05 -0.42
C SER A 587 -1.21 0.07 -0.53
N CYS A 588 -1.41 -1.12 -1.12
CA CYS A 588 -0.30 -2.03 -1.41
C CYS A 588 0.72 -1.40 -2.38
N GLY A 589 0.24 -0.67 -3.39
CA GLY A 589 1.08 0.06 -4.34
C GLY A 589 1.97 1.11 -3.66
N PHE A 590 1.36 1.94 -2.82
CA PHE A 590 2.03 2.96 -2.00
C PHE A 590 3.10 2.35 -1.10
N ILE A 591 2.74 1.32 -0.32
CA ILE A 591 3.67 0.64 0.58
C ILE A 591 4.86 0.08 -0.21
N GLY A 592 4.61 -0.57 -1.35
CA GLY A 592 5.66 -1.12 -2.20
C GLY A 592 6.68 -0.06 -2.63
N ILE A 593 6.23 1.10 -3.07
CA ILE A 593 7.10 2.19 -3.53
C ILE A 593 7.91 2.80 -2.38
N VAL A 594 7.29 3.05 -1.22
CA VAL A 594 8.02 3.56 -0.03
C VAL A 594 9.08 2.54 0.43
N THR A 595 8.72 1.25 0.44
CA THR A 595 9.61 0.16 0.86
C THR A 595 10.78 0.00 -0.09
N LEU A 596 10.56 0.16 -1.39
CA LEU A 596 11.62 0.13 -2.40
C LEU A 596 12.72 1.15 -2.08
N VAL A 597 12.34 2.39 -1.73
CA VAL A 597 13.29 3.46 -1.41
C VAL A 597 14.01 3.19 -0.08
N LEU A 598 13.31 2.68 0.93
CA LEU A 598 13.95 2.25 2.19
C LEU A 598 14.97 1.13 1.97
N LEU A 599 14.63 0.13 1.14
CA LEU A 599 15.54 -0.97 0.82
C LEU A 599 16.72 -0.52 -0.05
N TYR A 600 16.56 0.51 -0.87
CA TYR A 600 17.67 1.13 -1.60
C TYR A 600 18.72 1.70 -0.62
N PHE A 601 18.29 2.52 0.35
CA PHE A 601 19.21 3.08 1.37
C PHE A 601 19.79 2.00 2.29
N ALA A 602 19.01 0.99 2.66
CA ALA A 602 19.52 -0.15 3.40
C ALA A 602 20.57 -0.95 2.59
N GLY A 603 20.34 -1.08 1.28
CA GLY A 603 21.24 -1.78 0.35
C GLY A 603 22.57 -1.07 0.15
N THR A 604 22.61 0.26 0.19
CA THR A 604 23.87 1.04 0.16
C THR A 604 24.60 1.03 1.51
N GLY A 605 23.88 0.69 2.60
CA GLY A 605 24.45 0.58 3.94
C GLY A 605 24.65 1.91 4.64
N SER A 606 23.96 2.96 4.19
CA SER A 606 24.07 4.30 4.78
C SER A 606 23.33 4.40 6.11
N TYR A 607 22.07 3.93 6.17
CA TYR A 607 21.19 3.99 7.35
C TYR A 607 21.21 5.35 8.04
N SER A 608 21.42 6.40 7.25
CA SER A 608 21.59 7.76 7.74
C SER A 608 20.24 8.30 8.20
N PRO A 609 20.20 9.27 9.13
CA PRO A 609 18.93 9.83 9.55
C PRO A 609 18.27 10.61 8.39
N SER A 610 19.07 11.17 7.48
CA SER A 610 18.58 11.82 6.26
C SER A 610 17.98 10.82 5.26
N ASP A 611 18.41 9.56 5.22
CA ASP A 611 17.79 8.52 4.39
C ASP A 611 16.29 8.35 4.73
N PHE A 612 15.93 8.39 6.01
CA PHE A 612 14.54 8.27 6.45
C PHE A 612 13.71 9.51 6.08
N ILE A 613 14.28 10.71 6.18
CA ILE A 613 13.63 11.95 5.76
C ILE A 613 13.44 11.98 4.23
N LEU A 614 14.46 11.57 3.47
CA LEU A 614 14.34 11.46 2.01
C LEU A 614 13.31 10.40 1.61
N SER A 615 13.30 9.26 2.31
CA SER A 615 12.29 8.22 2.12
C SER A 615 10.88 8.73 2.42
N SER A 616 10.73 9.66 3.37
CA SER A 616 9.42 10.25 3.70
C SER A 616 8.84 11.12 2.58
N LEU A 617 9.67 11.66 1.69
CA LEU A 617 9.23 12.44 0.52
C LEU A 617 8.59 11.59 -0.59
N THR A 618 8.78 10.27 -0.54
CA THR A 618 8.17 9.36 -1.52
C THR A 618 6.64 9.34 -1.41
N ALA A 619 6.12 9.49 -0.19
CA ALA A 619 4.70 9.50 0.07
C ALA A 619 3.96 10.70 -0.58
N PRO A 620 4.39 11.96 -0.38
CA PRO A 620 3.78 13.10 -1.06
C PRO A 620 4.02 13.06 -2.57
N ALA A 621 5.17 12.57 -3.04
CA ALA A 621 5.40 12.38 -4.48
C ALA A 621 4.40 11.39 -5.09
N PHE A 622 4.12 10.27 -4.42
CA PHE A 622 3.09 9.31 -4.84
C PHE A 622 1.69 9.93 -4.85
N LEU A 623 1.34 10.73 -3.84
CA LEU A 623 0.05 11.45 -3.78
C LEU A 623 -0.09 12.43 -4.96
N ILE A 624 0.93 13.24 -5.23
CA ILE A 624 0.92 14.23 -6.33
C ILE A 624 0.78 13.51 -7.67
N MET A 625 1.59 12.47 -7.90
CA MET A 625 1.53 11.67 -9.13
C MET A 625 0.15 11.01 -9.32
N SER A 626 -0.38 10.41 -8.25
CA SER A 626 -1.72 9.81 -8.23
C SER A 626 -2.81 10.82 -8.58
N THR A 627 -2.73 12.01 -8.01
CA THR A 627 -3.68 13.10 -8.24
C THR A 627 -3.65 13.54 -9.70
N PHE A 628 -2.45 13.75 -10.24
CA PHE A 628 -2.25 14.13 -11.64
C PHE A 628 -2.85 13.10 -12.61
N ILE A 629 -2.51 11.80 -12.44
CA ILE A 629 -3.02 10.72 -13.30
C ILE A 629 -4.55 10.64 -13.26
N LEU A 630 -5.14 10.76 -12.08
CA LEU A 630 -6.59 10.74 -11.90
C LEU A 630 -7.27 11.91 -12.60
N MET A 631 -6.80 13.15 -12.38
CA MET A 631 -7.40 14.34 -13.00
C MET A 631 -7.27 14.31 -14.51
N PHE A 632 -6.11 13.91 -15.04
CA PHE A 632 -5.88 13.80 -16.47
C PHE A 632 -6.83 12.79 -17.13
N ASN A 633 -7.01 11.61 -16.53
CA ASN A 633 -7.90 10.57 -17.05
C ASN A 633 -9.38 11.00 -17.03
N ASP A 634 -9.81 11.78 -16.03
CA ASP A 634 -11.16 12.33 -15.98
C ASP A 634 -11.41 13.33 -17.10
N LEU A 635 -10.48 14.25 -17.34
CA LEU A 635 -10.59 15.23 -18.42
C LEU A 635 -10.69 14.53 -19.79
N ILE A 636 -9.92 13.46 -20.01
CA ILE A 636 -10.03 12.63 -21.22
C ILE A 636 -11.40 11.97 -21.31
N PHE A 637 -11.90 11.39 -20.22
CA PHE A 637 -13.21 10.74 -20.21
C PHE A 637 -14.33 11.73 -20.53
N LEU A 638 -14.35 12.89 -19.88
CA LEU A 638 -15.35 13.94 -20.11
C LEU A 638 -15.28 14.47 -21.54
N ARG A 639 -14.07 14.71 -22.08
CA ARG A 639 -13.89 15.11 -23.48
C ARG A 639 -14.44 14.07 -24.46
N ASN A 640 -14.12 12.79 -24.23
CA ASN A 640 -14.61 11.71 -25.07
C ASN A 640 -16.13 11.54 -24.97
N ARG A 641 -16.71 11.81 -23.79
CA ARG A 641 -18.16 11.81 -23.59
C ARG A 641 -18.85 12.92 -24.40
N VAL A 642 -18.33 14.15 -24.36
CA VAL A 642 -18.83 15.25 -25.21
C VAL A 642 -18.76 14.86 -26.69
N LYS A 643 -17.63 14.30 -27.14
CA LYS A 643 -17.46 13.84 -28.52
C LYS A 643 -18.46 12.75 -28.91
N ARG A 644 -18.76 11.80 -28.02
CA ARG A 644 -19.76 10.75 -28.26
C ARG A 644 -21.18 11.31 -28.32
N ALA A 645 -21.54 12.18 -27.37
CA ALA A 645 -22.85 12.85 -27.38
C ALA A 645 -23.05 13.66 -28.67
N HIS A 646 -22.01 14.32 -29.16
CA HIS A 646 -22.02 15.00 -30.45
C HIS A 646 -22.33 14.04 -31.61
N SER A 647 -21.60 12.91 -31.70
CA SER A 647 -21.85 11.91 -32.74
C SER A 647 -23.23 11.25 -32.65
N ASN A 648 -23.76 11.05 -31.44
CA ASN A 648 -25.10 10.50 -31.26
C ASN A 648 -26.16 11.46 -31.84
N ILE A 649 -26.03 12.77 -31.60
CA ILE A 649 -26.91 13.78 -32.20
C ILE A 649 -26.81 13.75 -33.72
N GLU A 650 -25.61 13.70 -34.29
CA GLU A 650 -25.43 13.61 -35.75
C GLU A 650 -26.19 12.43 -36.36
N VAL A 651 -26.12 11.25 -35.72
CA VAL A 651 -26.84 10.06 -36.16
C VAL A 651 -28.35 10.25 -36.09
N SER A 652 -28.88 10.80 -34.99
CA SER A 652 -30.34 10.98 -34.85
C SER A 652 -30.88 12.08 -35.76
N LEU A 653 -30.11 13.13 -36.06
CA LEU A 653 -30.45 14.09 -37.11
C LEU A 653 -30.45 13.45 -38.49
N GLN A 654 -29.48 12.58 -38.78
CA GLN A 654 -29.48 11.84 -40.03
C GLN A 654 -30.73 10.96 -40.16
N LYS A 655 -31.11 10.21 -39.11
CA LYS A 655 -32.37 9.44 -39.08
C LYS A 655 -33.59 10.32 -39.34
N ARG A 656 -33.68 11.48 -38.67
CA ARG A 656 -34.78 12.45 -38.86
C ARG A 656 -34.87 12.91 -40.32
N SER A 657 -33.72 13.24 -40.91
CA SER A 657 -33.62 13.67 -42.30
C SER A 657 -33.97 12.58 -43.32
N GLU A 658 -33.74 11.29 -43.00
CA GLU A 658 -34.10 10.15 -43.83
C GLU A 658 -35.62 9.86 -43.82
N LEU A 659 -36.32 10.20 -42.73
CA LEU A 659 -37.78 10.05 -42.62
C LEU A 659 -38.56 11.11 -43.43
N ILE A 660 -38.03 12.33 -43.53
CA ILE A 660 -38.71 13.47 -44.17
C ILE A 660 -39.08 13.20 -45.65
N PRO A 661 -38.19 12.67 -46.52
CA PRO A 661 -38.54 12.29 -47.89
C PRO A 661 -39.64 11.24 -47.98
N ASN A 662 -39.67 10.29 -47.04
CA ASN A 662 -40.70 9.25 -47.01
C ASN A 662 -42.08 9.86 -46.68
N ILE A 663 -42.13 10.80 -45.73
CA ILE A 663 -43.32 11.59 -45.41
C ILE A 663 -43.74 12.45 -46.61
N GLU A 664 -42.80 13.15 -47.26
CA GLU A 664 -43.06 13.94 -48.48
C GLU A 664 -43.68 13.08 -49.58
N SER A 665 -43.14 11.87 -49.80
CA SER A 665 -43.63 10.94 -50.83
C SER A 665 -45.04 10.40 -50.52
N ALA A 666 -45.33 10.11 -49.25
CA ALA A 666 -46.62 9.59 -48.81
C ALA A 666 -47.72 10.67 -48.77
N ALA A 667 -47.35 11.93 -48.53
CA ALA A 667 -48.27 13.07 -48.49
C ALA A 667 -48.26 13.93 -49.77
N LYS A 668 -47.64 13.43 -50.86
CA LYS A 668 -47.31 14.21 -52.07
C LYS A 668 -48.48 15.02 -52.63
N SER A 669 -49.65 14.41 -52.83
CA SER A 669 -50.85 15.08 -53.39
C SER A 669 -51.39 16.21 -52.49
N TYR A 670 -51.17 16.12 -51.18
CA TYR A 670 -51.64 17.12 -50.21
C TYR A 670 -50.61 18.23 -49.98
N LEU A 671 -49.32 17.96 -50.26
CA LEU A 671 -48.23 18.91 -50.13
C LEU A 671 -47.95 19.74 -51.40
N GLU A 672 -48.57 19.39 -52.55
CA GLU A 672 -48.36 20.07 -53.85
C GLU A 672 -48.56 21.60 -53.81
N HIS A 673 -49.37 22.12 -52.88
CA HIS A 673 -49.63 23.56 -52.72
C HIS A 673 -48.84 24.24 -51.59
N GLU A 674 -48.02 23.51 -50.83
CA GLU A 674 -47.28 24.02 -49.66
C GLU A 674 -45.82 24.32 -50.04
N LYS A 675 -45.61 25.43 -50.77
CA LYS A 675 -44.27 25.86 -51.24
C LYS A 675 -43.22 25.97 -50.11
N GLU A 676 -43.63 26.44 -48.94
CA GLU A 676 -42.75 26.60 -47.78
C GLU A 676 -42.14 25.26 -47.31
N VAL A 677 -42.91 24.18 -47.39
CA VAL A 677 -42.46 22.83 -47.01
C VAL A 677 -41.41 22.33 -48.00
N HIS A 678 -41.66 22.46 -49.31
CA HIS A 678 -40.67 22.05 -50.32
C HIS A 678 -39.37 22.85 -50.26
N THR A 679 -39.44 24.17 -49.97
CA THR A 679 -38.24 24.99 -49.79
C THR A 679 -37.41 24.50 -48.60
N ARG A 680 -38.03 24.26 -47.43
CA ARG A 680 -37.32 23.75 -46.24
C ARG A 680 -36.77 22.34 -46.43
N ILE A 681 -37.49 21.45 -47.13
CA ILE A 681 -36.98 20.12 -47.47
C ILE A 681 -35.75 20.24 -48.38
N SER A 682 -35.77 21.15 -49.36
CA SER A 682 -34.63 21.40 -50.23
C SER A 682 -33.43 21.96 -49.45
N GLU A 683 -33.66 22.95 -48.59
CA GLU A 683 -32.63 23.52 -47.70
C GLU A 683 -32.01 22.44 -46.80
N LEU A 684 -32.84 21.59 -46.21
CA LEU A 684 -32.40 20.50 -45.36
C LEU A 684 -31.56 19.46 -46.11
N ARG A 685 -31.99 19.07 -47.32
CA ARG A 685 -31.22 18.16 -48.18
C ARG A 685 -29.86 18.75 -48.54
N THR A 686 -29.78 20.06 -48.75
CA THR A 686 -28.51 20.74 -49.04
C THR A 686 -27.61 20.89 -47.81
N SER A 687 -28.19 21.10 -46.62
CA SER A 687 -27.44 21.29 -45.38
C SER A 687 -26.87 19.98 -44.82
N ILE A 688 -27.61 18.87 -44.93
CA ILE A 688 -27.17 17.55 -44.49
C ILE A 688 -26.29 16.88 -45.55
N GLY A 689 -26.71 16.84 -46.82
CA GLY A 689 -25.92 16.32 -47.96
C GLY A 689 -25.17 14.99 -47.70
N GLN A 690 -24.08 14.74 -48.43
CA GLN A 690 -23.15 13.63 -48.12
C GLN A 690 -22.10 14.00 -47.05
N LYS A 691 -22.31 15.11 -46.31
CA LYS A 691 -21.30 15.62 -45.39
C LYS A 691 -21.23 14.70 -44.16
N ARG A 692 -20.00 14.40 -43.74
CA ARG A 692 -19.73 13.63 -42.52
C ARG A 692 -18.90 14.50 -41.56
N ASN A 693 -19.29 14.54 -40.30
CA ASN A 693 -18.79 15.43 -39.23
C ASN A 693 -19.24 16.89 -39.40
N PHE A 694 -20.22 17.29 -38.60
CA PHE A 694 -20.73 18.66 -38.54
C PHE A 694 -20.02 19.45 -37.43
N SER A 695 -19.92 20.77 -37.55
CA SER A 695 -19.56 21.60 -36.38
C SER A 695 -20.76 21.76 -35.43
N THR A 696 -20.54 22.15 -34.17
CA THR A 696 -21.64 22.44 -33.24
C THR A 696 -22.60 23.51 -33.79
N GLU A 697 -22.07 24.52 -34.48
CA GLU A 697 -22.87 25.57 -35.12
C GLU A 697 -23.67 25.04 -36.32
N GLU A 698 -23.10 24.10 -37.08
CA GLU A 698 -23.80 23.44 -38.18
C GLU A 698 -24.93 22.55 -37.66
N ILE A 699 -24.69 21.77 -36.61
CA ILE A 699 -25.71 20.97 -35.91
C ILE A 699 -26.84 21.88 -35.44
N ASP A 700 -26.54 22.98 -34.75
CA ASP A 700 -27.55 23.93 -34.28
C ASP A 700 -28.44 24.46 -35.42
N SER A 701 -27.83 24.80 -36.58
CA SER A 701 -28.59 25.30 -37.72
C SER A 701 -29.45 24.23 -38.40
N ILE A 702 -28.95 23.01 -38.55
CA ILE A 702 -29.70 21.86 -39.06
C ILE A 702 -30.88 21.56 -38.14
N MET A 703 -30.63 21.49 -36.83
CA MET A 703 -31.64 21.22 -35.83
C MET A 703 -32.80 22.22 -35.90
N HIS A 704 -32.48 23.51 -36.01
CA HIS A 704 -33.45 24.57 -36.13
C HIS A 704 -34.32 24.43 -37.39
N THR A 705 -33.71 24.22 -38.56
CA THR A 705 -34.45 24.05 -39.83
C THR A 705 -35.37 22.83 -39.78
N GLU A 706 -34.90 21.72 -39.23
CA GLU A 706 -35.69 20.50 -39.11
C GLU A 706 -36.85 20.64 -38.11
N THR A 707 -36.66 21.26 -36.94
CA THR A 707 -37.76 21.46 -35.98
C THR A 707 -38.85 22.35 -36.58
N GLN A 708 -38.50 23.42 -37.30
CA GLN A 708 -39.46 24.25 -38.03
C GLN A 708 -40.22 23.48 -39.12
N LEU A 709 -39.56 22.53 -39.79
CA LEU A 709 -40.19 21.68 -40.80
C LEU A 709 -41.13 20.65 -40.14
N THR A 710 -40.69 19.99 -39.07
CA THR A 710 -41.48 19.03 -38.28
C THR A 710 -42.75 19.68 -37.71
N GLU A 711 -42.66 20.86 -37.11
CA GLU A 711 -43.81 21.62 -36.61
C GLU A 711 -44.82 21.92 -37.73
N ARG A 712 -44.32 22.28 -38.92
CA ARG A 712 -45.15 22.57 -40.08
C ARG A 712 -45.83 21.30 -40.61
N LEU A 713 -45.12 20.17 -40.66
CA LEU A 713 -45.68 18.88 -41.05
C LEU A 713 -46.78 18.41 -40.10
N PHE A 714 -46.61 18.58 -38.78
CA PHE A 714 -47.66 18.28 -37.80
C PHE A 714 -48.88 19.21 -37.94
N ALA A 715 -48.66 20.51 -38.14
CA ALA A 715 -49.76 21.45 -38.37
C ALA A 715 -50.56 21.12 -39.66
N LEU A 716 -49.88 20.65 -40.71
CA LEU A 716 -50.53 20.20 -41.94
C LEU A 716 -51.31 18.89 -41.73
N ALA A 717 -50.78 17.95 -40.96
CA ALA A 717 -51.51 16.74 -40.59
C ALA A 717 -52.78 17.05 -39.77
N GLU A 718 -52.77 18.12 -38.96
CA GLU A 718 -53.98 18.60 -38.28
C GLU A 718 -54.98 19.27 -39.22
N LYS A 719 -54.49 20.05 -40.19
CA LYS A 719 -55.31 20.77 -41.18
C LYS A 719 -56.04 19.83 -42.15
N TYR A 720 -55.45 18.67 -42.47
CA TYR A 720 -56.04 17.68 -43.39
C TYR A 720 -56.34 16.36 -42.65
N PRO A 721 -57.55 16.19 -42.08
CA PRO A 721 -57.91 14.99 -41.32
C PRO A 721 -57.79 13.69 -42.13
N GLU A 722 -57.94 13.77 -43.45
CA GLU A 722 -57.77 12.63 -44.36
C GLU A 722 -56.33 12.08 -44.35
N LEU A 723 -55.32 12.92 -44.06
CA LEU A 723 -53.93 12.50 -43.85
C LEU A 723 -53.77 11.65 -42.58
N LYS A 724 -54.57 11.92 -41.53
CA LYS A 724 -54.53 11.14 -40.27
C LYS A 724 -55.14 9.74 -40.43
N GLY A 725 -56.05 9.57 -41.38
CA GLY A 725 -56.70 8.27 -41.65
C GLY A 725 -55.83 7.27 -42.42
N HIS A 726 -54.71 7.72 -43.01
CA HIS A 726 -53.83 6.87 -43.79
C HIS A 726 -52.79 6.19 -42.89
N GLU A 727 -52.97 4.89 -42.62
CA GLU A 727 -52.18 4.10 -41.66
C GLU A 727 -50.66 4.25 -41.83
N MET A 728 -50.16 4.20 -43.08
CA MET A 728 -48.73 4.38 -43.38
C MET A 728 -48.20 5.77 -43.01
N LEU A 729 -48.98 6.83 -43.25
CA LEU A 729 -48.54 8.19 -42.95
C LEU A 729 -48.65 8.47 -41.45
N GLY A 730 -49.67 7.94 -40.78
CA GLY A 730 -49.79 7.95 -39.32
C GLY A 730 -48.57 7.31 -38.65
N ASN A 731 -48.12 6.15 -39.15
CA ASN A 731 -46.91 5.49 -38.65
C ASN A 731 -45.64 6.32 -38.87
N LEU A 732 -45.45 6.93 -40.05
CA LEU A 732 -44.29 7.79 -40.31
C LEU A 732 -44.28 9.07 -39.46
N MET A 733 -45.45 9.69 -39.25
CA MET A 733 -45.58 10.87 -38.37
C MET A 733 -45.30 10.51 -36.91
N GLU A 734 -45.73 9.32 -36.47
CA GLU A 734 -45.41 8.81 -35.14
C GLU A 734 -43.92 8.52 -34.98
N GLN A 735 -43.29 7.89 -35.97
CA GLN A 735 -41.83 7.71 -36.00
C GLN A 735 -41.08 9.05 -35.97
N LEU A 736 -41.53 10.05 -36.73
CA LEU A 736 -40.95 11.39 -36.70
C LEU A 736 -41.08 12.04 -35.31
N ARG A 737 -42.23 11.86 -34.64
CA ARG A 737 -42.45 12.33 -33.26
C ARG A 737 -41.48 11.67 -32.27
N ILE A 738 -41.25 10.37 -32.41
CA ILE A 738 -40.30 9.62 -31.58
C ILE A 738 -38.88 10.15 -31.78
N VAL A 739 -38.44 10.31 -33.04
CA VAL A 739 -37.10 10.84 -33.34
C VAL A 739 -36.94 12.30 -32.90
N GLU A 740 -37.98 13.12 -32.98
CA GLU A 740 -37.95 14.50 -32.45
C GLU A 740 -37.68 14.51 -30.94
N ASN A 741 -38.39 13.67 -30.19
CA ASN A 741 -38.19 13.53 -28.75
C ASN A 741 -36.78 12.99 -28.43
N GLU A 742 -36.29 12.03 -29.21
CA GLU A 742 -34.92 11.49 -29.10
C GLU A 742 -33.87 12.61 -29.30
N VAL A 743 -34.00 13.41 -30.37
CA VAL A 743 -33.10 14.53 -30.67
C VAL A 743 -33.13 15.59 -29.57
N ALA A 744 -34.31 15.92 -29.04
CA ALA A 744 -34.45 16.85 -27.92
C ALA A 744 -33.71 16.35 -26.67
N LEU A 745 -33.87 15.06 -26.33
CA LEU A 745 -33.18 14.44 -25.20
C LEU A 745 -31.66 14.38 -25.41
N MET A 746 -31.19 13.97 -26.59
CA MET A 746 -29.76 13.89 -26.90
C MET A 746 -29.09 15.26 -26.83
N ARG A 747 -29.78 16.32 -27.28
CA ARG A 747 -29.30 17.69 -27.16
C ARG A 747 -29.13 18.13 -25.71
N GLN A 748 -30.11 17.84 -24.86
CA GLN A 748 -29.98 18.08 -23.43
C GLN A 748 -28.77 17.31 -22.87
N GLY A 749 -28.64 16.02 -23.18
CA GLY A 749 -27.50 15.20 -22.73
C GLY A 749 -26.13 15.68 -23.23
N TYR A 750 -26.05 16.26 -24.43
CA TYR A 750 -24.85 16.92 -24.94
C TYR A 750 -24.52 18.18 -24.15
N ASN A 751 -25.50 19.06 -23.94
CA ASN A 751 -25.30 20.30 -23.17
C ASN A 751 -24.88 20.00 -21.73
N ASP A 752 -25.50 19.02 -21.07
CA ASP A 752 -25.13 18.56 -19.74
C ASP A 752 -23.67 18.02 -19.72
N SER A 753 -23.28 17.29 -20.76
CA SER A 753 -21.90 16.78 -20.89
C SER A 753 -20.89 17.91 -21.12
N VAL A 754 -21.23 18.93 -21.90
CA VAL A 754 -20.40 20.12 -22.13
C VAL A 754 -20.26 20.94 -20.85
N GLU A 755 -21.36 21.14 -20.11
CA GLU A 755 -21.35 21.84 -18.82
C GLU A 755 -20.43 21.15 -17.82
N LEU A 756 -20.56 19.83 -17.67
CA LEU A 756 -19.72 19.05 -16.75
C LEU A 756 -18.24 19.10 -17.17
N TYR A 757 -17.95 18.96 -18.46
CA TYR A 757 -16.58 19.05 -18.99
C TYR A 757 -15.97 20.44 -18.74
N LYS A 758 -16.70 21.51 -19.06
CA LYS A 758 -16.25 22.90 -18.89
C LYS A 758 -16.06 23.27 -17.41
N THR A 759 -17.02 22.90 -16.57
CA THR A 759 -16.93 23.14 -15.11
C THR A 759 -15.71 22.41 -14.53
N THR A 760 -15.46 21.18 -14.97
CA THR A 760 -14.32 20.39 -14.49
C THR A 760 -12.99 20.93 -15.04
N SER A 761 -12.91 21.32 -16.30
CA SER A 761 -11.68 21.87 -16.91
C SER A 761 -11.30 23.24 -16.35
N GLN A 762 -12.24 23.99 -15.78
CA GLN A 762 -12.03 25.34 -15.28
C GLN A 762 -11.82 25.44 -13.76
N ARG A 763 -12.04 24.36 -12.99
CA ARG A 763 -11.81 24.39 -11.53
C ARG A 763 -10.33 24.22 -11.18
N LEU A 764 -9.90 24.76 -10.04
CA LEU A 764 -8.58 24.46 -9.48
C LEU A 764 -8.61 23.12 -8.72
N PRO A 765 -7.60 22.24 -8.91
CA PRO A 765 -6.37 22.41 -9.71
C PRO A 765 -6.45 21.94 -11.18
N GLU A 766 -7.55 21.34 -11.64
CA GLU A 766 -7.71 20.77 -12.99
C GLU A 766 -7.40 21.76 -14.12
N VAL A 767 -7.68 23.05 -13.93
CA VAL A 767 -7.38 24.13 -14.90
C VAL A 767 -5.90 24.23 -15.26
N LEU A 768 -5.00 23.88 -14.34
CA LEU A 768 -3.55 23.87 -14.61
C LEU A 768 -3.22 22.76 -15.61
N ILE A 769 -3.78 21.57 -15.39
CA ILE A 769 -3.61 20.41 -16.28
C ILE A 769 -4.28 20.68 -17.63
N ALA A 770 -5.50 21.22 -17.62
CA ALA A 770 -6.25 21.54 -18.84
C ALA A 770 -5.47 22.50 -19.75
N LYS A 771 -4.92 23.59 -19.19
CA LYS A 771 -4.12 24.58 -19.92
C LYS A 771 -2.79 24.00 -20.42
N SER A 772 -2.05 23.28 -19.57
CA SER A 772 -0.74 22.72 -19.94
C SER A 772 -0.82 21.64 -21.03
N PHE A 773 -1.90 20.86 -21.08
CA PHE A 773 -2.08 19.76 -22.03
C PHE A 773 -3.06 20.06 -23.18
N GLY A 774 -3.51 21.31 -23.31
CA GLY A 774 -4.30 21.77 -24.46
C GLY A 774 -5.75 21.25 -24.49
N PHE A 775 -6.37 20.99 -23.33
CA PHE A 775 -7.80 20.69 -23.26
C PHE A 775 -8.59 21.97 -23.56
N ARG A 776 -9.22 22.02 -24.74
CA ARG A 776 -10.05 23.14 -25.19
C ARG A 776 -11.49 22.96 -24.73
N ASP A 777 -12.20 24.06 -24.51
CA ASP A 777 -13.63 24.07 -24.21
C ASP A 777 -14.46 23.62 -25.42
N SER A 778 -15.67 23.12 -25.15
CA SER A 778 -16.67 22.74 -26.14
C SER A 778 -17.85 23.73 -26.11
N ASN A 779 -18.49 23.95 -27.26
CA ASN A 779 -19.64 24.86 -27.39
C ASN A 779 -20.94 24.15 -27.03
N PHE A 780 -21.87 24.87 -26.41
CA PHE A 780 -23.24 24.40 -26.17
C PHE A 780 -24.07 24.47 -27.47
N LEU A 781 -25.07 23.58 -27.59
CA LEU A 781 -26.13 23.67 -28.60
C LEU A 781 -27.23 24.61 -28.11
N ARG A 782 -27.63 25.59 -28.92
CA ARG A 782 -28.53 26.71 -28.56
C ARG A 782 -29.96 26.28 -28.29
N THR A 783 -30.56 26.77 -27.19
CA THR A 783 -31.98 26.57 -26.86
C THR A 783 -32.87 27.71 -27.31
N GLU A 784 -33.74 27.44 -28.27
CA GLU A 784 -34.95 28.22 -28.46
C GLU A 784 -35.88 27.93 -27.27
N MET A 785 -35.84 28.80 -26.26
CA MET A 785 -36.96 28.90 -25.33
C MET A 785 -38.13 29.54 -26.07
N SER A 786 -38.85 28.78 -26.89
CA SER A 786 -40.25 29.10 -27.12
C SER A 786 -40.98 28.74 -25.83
N VAL A 787 -41.13 29.74 -24.94
CA VAL A 787 -42.06 29.65 -23.82
C VAL A 787 -43.43 29.38 -24.44
N ARG A 788 -43.85 28.11 -24.49
CA ARG A 788 -45.25 27.75 -24.74
C ARG A 788 -46.05 28.47 -23.67
N LYS A 789 -46.70 29.57 -24.03
CA LYS A 789 -47.80 30.12 -23.24
C LYS A 789 -48.77 28.96 -23.05
N LYS A 790 -48.89 28.51 -21.80
CA LYS A 790 -49.89 27.53 -21.37
C LYS A 790 -51.23 28.01 -21.93
N PRO A 791 -51.95 27.23 -22.76
CA PRO A 791 -53.25 27.68 -23.25
C PRO A 791 -54.14 27.91 -22.03
N GLU A 792 -54.62 29.15 -21.88
CA GLU A 792 -55.69 29.47 -20.95
C GLU A 792 -56.94 28.77 -21.47
N ILE A 793 -57.35 27.71 -20.77
CA ILE A 793 -58.61 27.04 -21.06
C ILE A 793 -59.70 27.91 -20.44
N SER A 794 -60.30 28.79 -21.26
CA SER A 794 -61.57 29.44 -20.93
C SER A 794 -62.69 28.47 -21.28
N PHE A 795 -63.40 27.98 -20.27
CA PHE A 795 -64.71 27.38 -20.48
C PHE A 795 -65.73 28.51 -20.50
N ASP A 796 -66.13 28.94 -21.70
CA ASP A 796 -67.32 29.77 -21.86
C ASP A 796 -68.55 28.84 -21.86
N GLY A 797 -69.46 29.08 -20.92
CA GLY A 797 -70.77 28.42 -20.80
C GLY A 797 -71.88 29.22 -21.43
#